data_AF-A0A1V5VC45-F1
#
_entry.id   AF-A0A1V5VC45-F1
#
_cell.length_a   1.000
_cell.length_b   1.000
_cell.length_c   1.000
_cell.angle_alpha   90.00
_cell.angle_beta   90.00
_cell.angle_gamma   90.00
#
_symmetry.space_group_name_H-M   'P 1'
#
loop_
_entity.id
_entity.type
_entity.pdbx_description
1 polymer ?
#
loop_
_entity_poly.entity_id
_entity_poly.type
_entity_poly.pdbx_seq_one_letter_code
_entity_poly.pdbx_strand_id
1 'polypeptide(L)'
;MASGGRRNRAVPGRVEKARTDSRGLSVALSTGGARVSFMSPEIVRVRIWREDSAEEPSWAVVQPKPDAVEFSYSSDDLEWTLESSALTIVINKDPFKIRIQDKAGRCLTEEEDEGGVWWDDSGSWLRRRAGKDDRFYGFGEKTFGLVRRGRKMSMWNTDHPFNKTGSDPLYVSIPFFIGVSSGAAYGMFFDSSWKCHFDMGAAKGKCWTHNVEGGPINYYFIAGPDMKKVVERYAWLTGLSPLPPKWSLGFHQSRWSYKNEQSVRGIASKFRSLDIPCDVIHLDIHYMNGYRVFTWNGKRFPDPAGMFATMLEDGFKLVTIVDPGVKNEPGYDVYEEGVQGDFFCRRADGKYFKGVVWPGETVFPDFIRSDVRKWWAGRVADFVKTYGAAGVWNDMNEPSVNIKPHIKRVTTDDLAHVEHGRRVPHKKVRNIYGFAEAMSTREGQLAARPGKRPFLLTRAGYAGIQRYAAIWTGDNTSSWEHLRLSVPMLCSLGLSGVPFVGADIGGFHGNCSPELFARWIQIGVFYPFCRAHSMLLSRRQEPWSFGPRVEKIAREHIKLRYRLMPYIYGAFYESSTTGMPPMRPLALEFQNDEPCFGLDDQFMFGSSLMVAPVMKPGAESRVIYFPPGEWIDFHTGERMPGSRRKTVSAPLDVIPIYIRSGSIIPTTVEMSHIGMKPADPLILNIEHGAPASLLYYEDDGETFANESGAFNKIKYTYAEKDGTAIFEAEPVVTGIRPDRTRVVVKLRGLPGFPSKILLNGKQVHEGWMESSGAEAPDDGWNYIAETKTLCVGYPEKMKPVRIEIS
;
A
#
# COMPACT_ATOMS: atom_id res chain seq x y z
N MET A 1 39.56 -37.95 -2.20
CA MET A 1 38.15 -38.33 -2.42
C MET A 1 37.40 -38.16 -1.12
N ALA A 2 36.39 -37.28 -1.07
CA ALA A 2 35.44 -37.20 0.03
C ALA A 2 34.04 -37.30 -0.57
N SER A 3 33.35 -38.40 -0.29
CA SER A 3 32.03 -38.72 -0.84
C SER A 3 30.95 -37.85 -0.16
N GLY A 4 30.82 -36.61 -0.62
CA GLY A 4 29.67 -35.78 -0.29
C GLY A 4 28.40 -36.49 -0.73
N GLY A 5 27.57 -36.90 0.23
CA GLY A 5 26.34 -37.63 -0.03
C GLY A 5 25.47 -36.86 -1.03
N ARG A 6 25.14 -37.49 -2.16
CA ARG A 6 24.17 -36.94 -3.12
C ARG A 6 22.84 -36.81 -2.38
N ARG A 7 22.41 -35.56 -2.10
CA ARG A 7 21.01 -35.28 -1.75
C ARG A 7 20.13 -35.87 -2.85
N ASN A 8 19.00 -36.45 -2.48
CA ASN A 8 18.16 -37.24 -3.37
C ASN A 8 17.34 -36.32 -4.31
N ARG A 9 18.04 -35.67 -5.24
CA ARG A 9 17.53 -34.60 -6.12
C ARG A 9 16.80 -35.20 -7.32
N ALA A 10 15.48 -35.05 -7.36
CA ALA A 10 14.67 -35.36 -8.54
C ALA A 10 14.58 -34.14 -9.46
N VAL A 11 14.48 -34.37 -10.77
CA VAL A 11 14.32 -33.33 -11.81
C VAL A 11 13.18 -33.75 -12.76
N PRO A 12 12.50 -32.83 -13.47
CA PRO A 12 11.33 -33.21 -14.28
C PRO A 12 11.64 -34.19 -15.43
N GLY A 13 12.87 -34.13 -15.96
CA GLY A 13 13.29 -34.96 -17.09
C GLY A 13 12.75 -34.46 -18.43
N ARG A 14 12.53 -35.39 -19.36
CA ARG A 14 11.92 -35.12 -20.67
C ARG A 14 10.40 -35.12 -20.60
N VAL A 15 9.76 -34.61 -21.64
CA VAL A 15 8.30 -34.71 -21.81
C VAL A 15 7.93 -36.02 -22.52
N GLU A 16 6.93 -36.71 -21.99
CA GLU A 16 6.47 -38.01 -22.51
C GLU A 16 5.12 -37.91 -23.23
N LYS A 17 4.23 -37.03 -22.77
CA LYS A 17 2.93 -36.76 -23.38
C LYS A 17 2.58 -35.28 -23.23
N ALA A 18 1.88 -34.74 -24.22
CA ALA A 18 1.40 -33.36 -24.22
C ALA A 18 -0.06 -33.30 -24.68
N ARG A 19 -0.84 -32.37 -24.12
CA ARG A 19 -2.23 -32.10 -24.51
C ARG A 19 -2.49 -30.60 -24.45
N THR A 20 -2.93 -30.04 -25.57
CA THR A 20 -3.46 -28.67 -25.65
C THR A 20 -4.95 -28.61 -25.33
N ASP A 21 -5.40 -27.44 -24.93
CA ASP A 21 -6.81 -27.03 -24.86
C ASP A 21 -6.92 -25.51 -25.15
N SER A 22 -8.12 -24.93 -24.98
CA SER A 22 -8.39 -23.50 -25.26
C SER A 22 -7.71 -22.50 -24.31
N ARG A 23 -6.81 -22.93 -23.43
CA ARG A 23 -6.05 -22.06 -22.52
C ARG A 23 -4.55 -22.31 -22.50
N GLY A 24 -4.05 -23.40 -23.07
CA GLY A 24 -2.62 -23.70 -23.11
C GLY A 24 -2.29 -25.18 -23.20
N LEU A 25 -1.18 -25.57 -22.57
CA LEU A 25 -0.53 -26.88 -22.70
C LEU A 25 -0.39 -27.58 -21.34
N SER A 26 -0.91 -28.80 -21.23
CA SER A 26 -0.57 -29.76 -20.18
C SER A 26 0.48 -30.75 -20.68
N VAL A 27 1.47 -31.08 -19.85
CA VAL A 27 2.52 -32.06 -20.16
C VAL A 27 2.71 -33.06 -19.02
N ALA A 28 2.88 -34.33 -19.38
CA ALA A 28 3.37 -35.39 -18.49
C ALA A 28 4.88 -35.54 -18.71
N LEU A 29 5.64 -35.52 -17.62
CA LEU A 29 7.10 -35.50 -17.60
C LEU A 29 7.61 -36.84 -17.04
N SER A 30 8.82 -37.26 -17.39
CA SER A 30 9.42 -38.48 -16.83
C SER A 30 9.54 -38.46 -15.30
N THR A 31 9.41 -37.30 -14.66
CA THR A 31 9.04 -37.18 -13.25
C THR A 31 8.01 -36.06 -13.09
N GLY A 32 6.76 -36.45 -12.89
CA GLY A 32 5.65 -35.56 -12.56
C GLY A 32 4.98 -34.93 -13.79
N GLY A 33 4.65 -33.64 -13.71
CA GLY A 33 3.90 -32.95 -14.75
C GLY A 33 4.00 -31.44 -14.67
N ALA A 34 3.57 -30.79 -15.74
CA ALA A 34 3.43 -29.33 -15.78
C ALA A 34 2.21 -28.88 -16.57
N ARG A 35 1.76 -27.66 -16.26
CA ARG A 35 0.70 -26.93 -16.95
C ARG A 35 1.18 -25.51 -17.22
N VAL A 36 1.08 -25.08 -18.47
CA VAL A 36 1.27 -23.70 -18.91
C VAL A 36 -0.06 -23.21 -19.45
N SER A 37 -0.60 -22.13 -18.90
CA SER A 37 -1.91 -21.60 -19.33
C SER A 37 -1.95 -20.09 -19.31
N PHE A 38 -2.47 -19.50 -20.38
CA PHE A 38 -2.77 -18.07 -20.44
C PHE A 38 -3.95 -17.72 -19.51
N MET A 39 -3.79 -16.62 -18.79
CA MET A 39 -4.83 -15.95 -18.00
C MET A 39 -5.31 -14.67 -18.70
N SER A 40 -4.41 -14.03 -19.44
CA SER A 40 -4.68 -13.04 -20.49
C SER A 40 -3.58 -13.24 -21.56
N PRO A 41 -3.59 -12.52 -22.70
CA PRO A 41 -2.45 -12.54 -23.61
C PRO A 41 -1.11 -12.24 -22.93
N GLU A 42 -1.10 -11.42 -21.89
CA GLU A 42 0.11 -10.93 -21.22
C GLU A 42 0.41 -11.62 -19.87
N ILE A 43 -0.46 -12.52 -19.41
CA ILE A 43 -0.31 -13.21 -18.13
C ILE A 43 -0.35 -14.72 -18.35
N VAL A 44 0.71 -15.42 -17.97
CA VAL A 44 0.81 -16.88 -18.08
C VAL A 44 1.00 -17.48 -16.71
N ARG A 45 0.11 -18.40 -16.33
CA ARG A 45 0.29 -19.26 -15.16
C ARG A 45 1.08 -20.50 -15.56
N VAL A 46 2.06 -20.84 -14.73
CA VAL A 46 2.87 -22.05 -14.85
C VAL A 46 2.78 -22.82 -13.53
N ARG A 47 2.35 -24.07 -13.61
CA ARG A 47 2.31 -25.02 -12.50
C ARG A 47 3.20 -26.23 -12.84
N ILE A 48 4.10 -26.63 -11.95
CA ILE A 48 5.01 -27.77 -12.13
C ILE A 48 5.04 -28.59 -10.84
N TRP A 49 4.79 -29.90 -10.93
CA TRP A 49 4.61 -30.79 -9.79
C TRP A 49 5.37 -32.10 -9.97
N ARG A 50 5.84 -32.69 -8.85
CA ARG A 50 6.48 -34.02 -8.82
C ARG A 50 5.45 -35.14 -8.81
N GLU A 51 4.40 -34.97 -8.00
CA GLU A 51 3.30 -35.90 -7.81
C GLU A 51 2.01 -35.14 -8.10
N ASP A 52 1.10 -35.75 -8.86
CA ASP A 52 -0.13 -35.06 -9.23
C ASP A 52 -1.01 -34.85 -8.00
N SER A 53 -1.49 -33.63 -7.87
CA SER A 53 -2.26 -33.15 -6.73
C SER A 53 -3.36 -32.25 -7.24
N ALA A 54 -4.56 -32.45 -6.72
CA ALA A 54 -5.72 -31.62 -7.03
C ALA A 54 -5.36 -30.14 -6.87
N GLU A 55 -5.80 -29.33 -7.83
CA GLU A 55 -5.56 -27.90 -7.77
C GLU A 55 -6.35 -27.28 -6.60
N GLU A 56 -5.66 -26.51 -5.77
CA GLU A 56 -6.26 -25.82 -4.63
C GLU A 56 -6.61 -24.37 -5.02
N PRO A 57 -7.74 -23.80 -4.55
CA PRO A 57 -8.08 -22.41 -4.80
C PRO A 57 -7.00 -21.46 -4.25
N SER A 58 -6.64 -20.43 -5.03
CA SER A 58 -5.77 -19.36 -4.54
C SER A 58 -6.50 -18.45 -3.55
N TRP A 59 -5.82 -18.08 -2.47
CA TRP A 59 -6.28 -17.02 -1.55
C TRP A 59 -6.04 -15.61 -2.12
N ALA A 60 -5.08 -15.47 -3.04
CA ALA A 60 -4.67 -14.18 -3.61
C ALA A 60 -5.38 -13.86 -4.93
N VAL A 61 -5.49 -14.83 -5.85
CA VAL A 61 -5.96 -14.61 -7.22
C VAL A 61 -7.50 -14.56 -7.26
N VAL A 62 -8.04 -13.43 -7.72
CA VAL A 62 -9.49 -13.23 -7.89
C VAL A 62 -9.98 -13.47 -9.32
N GLN A 63 -9.05 -13.74 -10.24
CA GLN A 63 -9.31 -14.13 -11.63
C GLN A 63 -8.95 -15.61 -11.90
N PRO A 64 -9.57 -16.60 -11.23
CA PRO A 64 -9.16 -18.00 -11.33
C PRO A 64 -9.56 -18.67 -12.65
N LYS A 65 -10.54 -18.12 -13.37
CA LYS A 65 -11.05 -18.65 -14.65
C LYS A 65 -11.39 -17.50 -15.60
N PRO A 66 -10.38 -16.78 -16.13
CA PRO A 66 -10.62 -15.77 -17.15
C PRO A 66 -11.15 -16.39 -18.44
N ASP A 67 -11.57 -15.51 -19.35
CA ASP A 67 -12.05 -15.89 -20.68
C ASP A 67 -11.01 -16.66 -21.49
N ALA A 68 -11.46 -17.32 -22.56
CA ALA A 68 -10.55 -18.01 -23.47
C ALA A 68 -9.61 -17.00 -24.14
N VAL A 69 -8.31 -17.28 -24.08
CA VAL A 69 -7.29 -16.45 -24.72
C VAL A 69 -7.02 -17.02 -26.11
N GLU A 70 -7.02 -16.17 -27.13
CA GLU A 70 -6.57 -16.57 -28.46
C GLU A 70 -5.04 -16.71 -28.46
N PHE A 71 -4.55 -17.91 -28.78
CA PHE A 71 -3.12 -18.21 -28.91
C PHE A 71 -2.89 -19.25 -30.01
N SER A 72 -1.74 -19.14 -30.69
CA SER A 72 -1.26 -20.17 -31.63
C SER A 72 -0.42 -21.20 -30.88
N TYR A 73 -0.33 -22.42 -31.42
CA TYR A 73 0.51 -23.49 -30.89
C TYR A 73 1.22 -24.22 -32.03
N SER A 74 2.53 -24.39 -31.89
CA SER A 74 3.38 -25.15 -32.81
C SER A 74 4.36 -26.06 -32.06
N SER A 75 4.91 -27.03 -32.78
CA SER A 75 5.87 -28.01 -32.27
C SER A 75 6.84 -28.39 -33.38
N ASP A 76 8.12 -28.56 -33.02
CA ASP A 76 9.09 -29.35 -33.79
C ASP A 76 9.56 -30.54 -32.95
N ASP A 77 10.71 -31.16 -33.26
CA ASP A 77 11.26 -32.28 -32.50
C ASP A 77 11.87 -31.88 -31.13
N LEU A 78 12.24 -30.61 -30.94
CA LEU A 78 12.99 -30.10 -29.80
C LEU A 78 12.14 -29.24 -28.85
N GLU A 79 11.23 -28.43 -29.38
CA GLU A 79 10.50 -27.41 -28.61
C GLU A 79 8.99 -27.38 -28.96
N TRP A 80 8.21 -26.81 -28.04
CA TRP A 80 6.88 -26.27 -28.29
C TRP A 80 6.89 -24.77 -28.19
N THR A 81 6.10 -24.11 -29.04
CA THR A 81 5.89 -22.66 -28.99
C THR A 81 4.41 -22.38 -28.82
N LEU A 82 4.06 -21.56 -27.82
CA LEU A 82 2.72 -21.01 -27.64
C LEU A 82 2.81 -19.48 -27.80
N GLU A 83 2.00 -18.89 -28.69
CA GLU A 83 2.06 -17.45 -28.97
C GLU A 83 0.71 -16.78 -28.75
N SER A 84 0.65 -15.80 -27.85
CA SER A 84 -0.48 -14.87 -27.74
C SER A 84 -0.18 -13.59 -28.54
N SER A 85 -1.09 -12.61 -28.52
CA SER A 85 -0.84 -11.28 -29.07
C SER A 85 0.28 -10.48 -28.37
N ALA A 86 0.81 -10.96 -27.23
CA ALA A 86 1.81 -10.24 -26.43
C ALA A 86 3.05 -11.08 -26.03
N LEU A 87 2.94 -12.40 -25.97
CA LEU A 87 3.96 -13.30 -25.43
C LEU A 87 4.22 -14.51 -26.33
N THR A 88 5.48 -14.90 -26.41
CA THR A 88 5.92 -16.18 -26.98
C THR A 88 6.49 -17.03 -25.85
N ILE A 89 5.89 -18.20 -25.61
CA ILE A 89 6.32 -19.17 -24.60
C ILE A 89 6.98 -20.35 -25.30
N VAL A 90 8.27 -20.53 -25.08
CA VAL A 90 9.07 -21.62 -25.65
C VAL A 90 9.33 -22.67 -24.58
N ILE A 91 8.95 -23.92 -24.85
CA ILE A 91 9.06 -25.05 -23.94
C ILE A 91 9.96 -26.10 -24.58
N ASN A 92 11.17 -26.25 -24.07
CA ASN A 92 12.09 -27.29 -24.53
C ASN A 92 11.62 -28.66 -24.04
N LYS A 93 11.78 -29.71 -24.86
CA LYS A 93 11.24 -31.05 -24.58
C LYS A 93 12.15 -31.94 -23.74
N ASP A 94 13.46 -31.83 -23.91
CA ASP A 94 14.46 -32.63 -23.20
C ASP A 94 15.79 -31.87 -23.06
N PRO A 95 16.16 -31.39 -21.86
CA PRO A 95 15.39 -31.42 -20.62
C PRO A 95 14.24 -30.39 -20.65
N PHE A 96 13.13 -30.69 -19.97
CA PHE A 96 12.01 -29.75 -19.83
C PHE A 96 12.47 -28.40 -19.23
N LYS A 97 12.30 -27.31 -19.99
CA LYS A 97 12.66 -25.93 -19.61
C LYS A 97 11.69 -24.92 -20.23
N ILE A 98 11.35 -23.85 -19.51
CA ILE A 98 10.44 -22.80 -20.01
C ILE A 98 11.17 -21.45 -20.18
N ARG A 99 11.19 -20.94 -21.42
CA ARG A 99 11.61 -19.59 -21.80
C ARG A 99 10.38 -18.75 -22.17
N ILE A 100 10.39 -17.48 -21.76
CA ILE A 100 9.31 -16.52 -21.98
C ILE A 100 9.90 -15.29 -22.67
N GLN A 101 9.33 -14.93 -23.82
CA GLN A 101 9.74 -13.80 -24.64
C GLN A 101 8.59 -12.81 -24.82
N ASP A 102 8.93 -11.53 -25.02
CA ASP A 102 7.98 -10.56 -25.58
C ASP A 102 7.71 -10.85 -27.07
N LYS A 103 6.68 -10.21 -27.64
CA LYS A 103 6.33 -10.32 -29.06
C LYS A 103 7.44 -9.84 -30.03
N ALA A 104 8.47 -9.14 -29.54
CA ALA A 104 9.66 -8.75 -30.29
C ALA A 104 10.81 -9.77 -30.19
N GLY A 105 10.59 -10.93 -29.54
CA GLY A 105 11.56 -12.00 -29.37
C GLY A 105 12.57 -11.77 -28.24
N ARG A 106 12.45 -10.69 -27.45
CA ARG A 106 13.34 -10.43 -26.32
C ARG A 106 13.07 -11.44 -25.22
N CYS A 107 14.09 -12.19 -24.81
CA CYS A 107 13.98 -13.07 -23.64
C CYS A 107 13.75 -12.22 -22.38
N LEU A 108 12.59 -12.40 -21.75
CA LEU A 108 12.25 -11.75 -20.47
C LEU A 108 12.68 -12.64 -19.29
N THR A 109 12.50 -13.95 -19.43
CA THR A 109 13.03 -14.91 -18.45
C THR A 109 13.18 -16.33 -19.03
N GLU A 110 14.26 -17.01 -18.66
CA GLU A 110 14.53 -18.40 -19.03
C GLU A 110 15.22 -19.16 -17.90
N GLU A 111 15.18 -20.49 -17.96
CA GLU A 111 15.84 -21.39 -17.02
C GLU A 111 17.35 -21.56 -17.32
N GLU A 112 18.12 -22.07 -16.36
CA GLU A 112 19.56 -22.37 -16.53
C GLU A 112 19.75 -23.64 -17.39
N ASP A 113 20.84 -23.74 -18.18
CA ASP A 113 21.06 -24.87 -19.10
C ASP A 113 21.07 -26.24 -18.40
N GLU A 114 21.64 -26.30 -17.20
CA GLU A 114 21.71 -27.48 -16.33
C GLU A 114 20.35 -27.89 -15.70
N GLY A 115 19.26 -27.21 -16.08
CA GLY A 115 17.89 -27.44 -15.61
C GLY A 115 17.46 -26.43 -14.55
N GLY A 116 16.30 -25.79 -14.77
CA GLY A 116 15.74 -24.79 -13.85
C GLY A 116 14.94 -25.36 -12.68
N VAL A 117 14.41 -26.58 -12.78
CA VAL A 117 13.51 -27.15 -11.76
C VAL A 117 14.10 -28.41 -11.11
N TRP A 118 13.93 -28.54 -9.79
CA TRP A 118 14.19 -29.78 -9.07
C TRP A 118 13.37 -29.90 -7.77
N TRP A 119 13.36 -31.10 -7.21
CA TRP A 119 12.80 -31.40 -5.90
C TRP A 119 13.84 -32.09 -5.02
N ASP A 120 13.86 -31.73 -3.74
CA ASP A 120 14.62 -32.40 -2.69
C ASP A 120 13.86 -32.34 -1.36
N ASP A 121 14.47 -32.79 -0.25
CA ASP A 121 13.84 -32.84 1.07
C ASP A 121 13.44 -31.46 1.63
N SER A 122 13.91 -30.36 1.02
CA SER A 122 13.51 -28.99 1.35
C SER A 122 12.40 -28.43 0.44
N GLY A 123 11.81 -29.27 -0.41
CA GLY A 123 10.63 -28.94 -1.23
C GLY A 123 10.93 -28.73 -2.71
N SER A 124 10.13 -27.87 -3.34
CA SER A 124 10.20 -27.60 -4.78
C SER A 124 11.09 -26.39 -5.05
N TRP A 125 11.92 -26.45 -6.10
CA TRP A 125 12.88 -25.41 -6.44
C TRP A 125 12.77 -24.97 -7.90
N LEU A 126 12.78 -23.66 -8.12
CA LEU A 126 12.92 -23.01 -9.43
C LEU A 126 14.20 -22.18 -9.45
N ARG A 127 14.92 -22.20 -10.58
CA ARG A 127 16.07 -21.36 -10.90
C ARG A 127 15.91 -20.82 -12.32
N ARG A 128 16.06 -19.51 -12.45
CA ARG A 128 16.05 -18.80 -13.72
C ARG A 128 17.27 -17.89 -13.83
N ARG A 129 17.67 -17.57 -15.05
CA ARG A 129 18.81 -16.69 -15.30
C ARG A 129 18.53 -15.27 -14.80
N ALA A 130 19.61 -14.59 -14.46
CA ALA A 130 19.64 -13.16 -14.14
C ALA A 130 20.82 -12.54 -14.90
N GLY A 131 20.54 -11.71 -15.90
CA GLY A 131 21.54 -10.89 -16.57
C GLY A 131 22.28 -10.00 -15.57
N LYS A 132 23.52 -9.58 -15.86
CA LYS A 132 24.34 -8.80 -14.91
C LYS A 132 23.70 -7.45 -14.49
N ASP A 133 22.85 -6.90 -15.35
CA ASP A 133 22.19 -5.60 -15.17
C ASP A 133 20.71 -5.74 -14.75
N ASP A 134 20.20 -6.96 -14.59
CA ASP A 134 18.82 -7.21 -14.13
C ASP A 134 18.56 -6.61 -12.74
N ARG A 135 17.37 -6.07 -12.54
CA ARG A 135 16.94 -5.48 -11.27
C ARG A 135 15.63 -6.11 -10.82
N PHE A 136 15.48 -6.24 -9.50
CA PHE A 136 14.32 -6.88 -8.87
C PHE A 136 13.76 -5.96 -7.80
N TYR A 137 12.44 -5.77 -7.78
CA TYR A 137 11.72 -4.87 -6.89
C TYR A 137 10.50 -5.56 -6.26
N GLY A 138 9.92 -4.99 -5.21
CA GLY A 138 8.75 -5.54 -4.51
C GLY A 138 9.13 -6.46 -3.34
N PHE A 139 8.56 -7.67 -3.31
CA PHE A 139 8.52 -8.61 -2.18
C PHE A 139 7.79 -8.08 -0.93
N GLY A 140 6.95 -7.06 -1.09
CA GLY A 140 6.21 -6.41 -0.01
C GLY A 140 7.14 -5.80 1.04
N GLU A 141 6.85 -6.10 2.31
CA GLU A 141 7.55 -5.54 3.47
C GLU A 141 8.90 -6.22 3.70
N LYS A 142 10.01 -5.48 3.46
CA LYS A 142 11.38 -5.95 3.73
C LYS A 142 12.31 -4.79 4.09
N THR A 143 13.16 -4.95 5.11
CA THR A 143 14.14 -3.95 5.60
C THR A 143 15.39 -3.76 4.71
N PHE A 144 15.25 -3.93 3.39
CA PHE A 144 16.30 -3.65 2.40
C PHE A 144 15.93 -2.43 1.56
N GLY A 145 16.93 -1.83 0.89
CA GLY A 145 16.70 -0.87 -0.19
C GLY A 145 15.90 -1.45 -1.36
N LEU A 146 15.38 -0.59 -2.24
CA LEU A 146 14.44 -0.93 -3.32
C LEU A 146 14.94 -2.07 -4.21
N VAL A 147 16.21 -2.04 -4.60
CA VAL A 147 16.82 -3.05 -5.46
C VAL A 147 17.15 -4.30 -4.64
N ARG A 148 16.48 -5.41 -4.96
CA ARG A 148 16.61 -6.70 -4.26
C ARG A 148 17.71 -7.61 -4.83
N ARG A 149 18.40 -7.21 -5.91
CA ARG A 149 19.53 -7.98 -6.47
C ARG A 149 20.58 -8.24 -5.37
N GLY A 150 21.09 -9.47 -5.29
CA GLY A 150 22.06 -9.88 -4.28
C GLY A 150 21.47 -10.06 -2.87
N ARG A 151 20.14 -10.06 -2.70
CA ARG A 151 19.48 -10.34 -1.42
C ARG A 151 18.92 -11.76 -1.35
N LYS A 152 18.88 -12.29 -0.13
CA LYS A 152 18.09 -13.47 0.25
C LYS A 152 16.90 -13.01 1.08
N MET A 153 15.72 -13.57 0.82
CA MET A 153 14.46 -13.16 1.45
C MET A 153 13.56 -14.38 1.70
N SER A 154 12.73 -14.31 2.72
CA SER A 154 11.80 -15.37 3.11
C SER A 154 10.37 -14.85 3.24
N MET A 155 9.40 -15.71 2.95
CA MET A 155 7.97 -15.44 3.12
C MET A 155 7.44 -16.26 4.29
N TRP A 156 7.43 -15.64 5.45
CA TRP A 156 7.04 -16.24 6.72
C TRP A 156 6.65 -15.15 7.71
N ASN A 157 5.35 -14.86 7.84
CA ASN A 157 4.86 -13.78 8.71
C ASN A 157 5.41 -13.98 10.13
N THR A 158 6.14 -12.99 10.64
CA THR A 158 6.97 -13.10 11.86
C THR A 158 6.94 -11.79 12.65
N ASP A 159 6.59 -11.91 13.93
CA ASP A 159 6.71 -10.85 14.92
C ASP A 159 8.18 -10.54 15.17
N HIS A 160 8.64 -9.38 14.69
CA HIS A 160 10.06 -8.99 14.71
C HIS A 160 10.22 -7.54 15.21
N PRO A 161 9.87 -7.26 16.47
CA PRO A 161 9.73 -5.88 16.98
C PRO A 161 11.06 -5.11 16.97
N PHE A 162 12.18 -5.78 17.28
CA PHE A 162 13.52 -5.17 17.25
C PHE A 162 14.22 -5.35 15.90
N ASN A 163 13.50 -5.17 14.79
CA ASN A 163 14.08 -5.23 13.45
C ASN A 163 15.07 -4.07 13.18
N LYS A 164 15.93 -4.26 12.19
CA LYS A 164 16.95 -3.31 11.70
C LYS A 164 17.16 -3.52 10.20
N THR A 165 18.01 -2.70 9.56
CA THR A 165 18.39 -2.92 8.15
C THR A 165 18.91 -4.34 7.94
N GLY A 166 18.26 -5.10 7.05
CA GLY A 166 18.58 -6.49 6.76
C GLY A 166 17.88 -7.55 7.62
N SER A 167 17.02 -7.17 8.58
CA SER A 167 16.09 -8.10 9.22
C SER A 167 15.05 -8.62 8.23
N ASP A 168 15.01 -9.94 8.06
CA ASP A 168 14.00 -10.69 7.31
C ASP A 168 13.84 -12.08 7.98
N PRO A 169 12.61 -12.64 8.07
CA PRO A 169 11.33 -12.06 7.67
C PRO A 169 10.77 -11.01 8.66
N LEU A 170 9.63 -10.43 8.27
CA LEU A 170 8.79 -9.45 9.00
C LEU A 170 7.32 -9.91 8.97
N TYR A 171 6.36 -9.00 9.16
CA TYR A 171 4.96 -9.29 9.45
C TYR A 171 4.15 -9.71 8.22
N VAL A 172 4.51 -9.24 7.01
CA VAL A 172 3.75 -9.47 5.76
C VAL A 172 4.52 -10.31 4.74
N SER A 173 3.84 -11.24 4.07
CA SER A 173 4.41 -12.10 3.01
C SER A 173 3.73 -11.91 1.66
N ILE A 174 4.35 -11.14 0.77
CA ILE A 174 3.90 -10.97 -0.62
C ILE A 174 4.94 -11.59 -1.56
N PRO A 175 4.77 -12.85 -2.01
CA PRO A 175 5.70 -13.55 -2.90
C PRO A 175 5.59 -13.07 -4.37
N PHE A 176 5.62 -11.76 -4.58
CA PHE A 176 5.61 -11.13 -5.90
C PHE A 176 6.77 -10.16 -6.07
N PHE A 177 7.42 -10.20 -7.24
CA PHE A 177 8.46 -9.25 -7.62
C PHE A 177 8.28 -8.73 -9.04
N ILE A 178 8.80 -7.52 -9.28
CA ILE A 178 8.97 -6.94 -10.61
C ILE A 178 10.44 -7.10 -11.00
N GLY A 179 10.71 -7.84 -12.07
CA GLY A 179 12.00 -7.90 -12.74
C GLY A 179 12.09 -6.84 -13.82
N VAL A 180 13.25 -6.18 -13.96
CA VAL A 180 13.58 -5.36 -15.13
C VAL A 180 14.84 -5.93 -15.76
N SER A 181 14.72 -6.46 -16.97
CA SER A 181 15.83 -7.02 -17.75
C SER A 181 15.86 -6.39 -19.13
N SER A 182 17.04 -5.99 -19.59
CA SER A 182 17.25 -5.40 -20.92
C SER A 182 16.26 -4.27 -21.26
N GLY A 183 15.92 -3.42 -20.27
CA GLY A 183 14.97 -2.30 -20.41
C GLY A 183 13.49 -2.68 -20.50
N ALA A 184 13.13 -3.96 -20.36
CA ALA A 184 11.74 -4.42 -20.29
C ALA A 184 11.42 -4.91 -18.87
N ALA A 185 10.24 -4.56 -18.36
CA ALA A 185 9.72 -5.05 -17.10
C ALA A 185 8.92 -6.35 -17.26
N TYR A 186 8.90 -7.18 -16.21
CA TYR A 186 7.99 -8.29 -16.04
C TYR A 186 7.68 -8.51 -14.55
N GLY A 187 6.58 -9.16 -14.24
CA GLY A 187 6.19 -9.58 -12.90
C GLY A 187 6.27 -11.09 -12.74
N MET A 188 6.61 -11.52 -11.53
CA MET A 188 6.60 -12.93 -11.11
C MET A 188 5.90 -13.04 -9.77
N PHE A 189 4.69 -13.60 -9.75
CA PHE A 189 3.94 -13.88 -8.52
C PHE A 189 3.91 -15.38 -8.25
N PHE A 190 4.41 -15.83 -7.10
CA PHE A 190 4.42 -17.23 -6.69
C PHE A 190 3.23 -17.50 -5.76
N ASP A 191 2.25 -18.20 -6.28
CA ASP A 191 0.96 -18.43 -5.65
C ASP A 191 1.04 -19.66 -4.73
N SER A 192 1.68 -19.47 -3.58
CA SER A 192 1.81 -20.46 -2.49
C SER A 192 1.87 -19.77 -1.12
N SER A 193 0.97 -20.18 -0.22
CA SER A 193 0.92 -19.74 1.18
C SER A 193 1.95 -20.43 2.10
N TRP A 194 2.63 -21.46 1.60
CA TRP A 194 3.73 -22.13 2.30
C TRP A 194 4.88 -21.16 2.58
N LYS A 195 5.83 -21.59 3.41
CA LYS A 195 7.10 -20.91 3.58
C LYS A 195 7.90 -20.96 2.27
N CYS A 196 8.24 -19.79 1.76
CA CYS A 196 9.01 -19.61 0.53
C CYS A 196 10.34 -18.91 0.80
N HIS A 197 11.36 -19.24 0.03
CA HIS A 197 12.68 -18.62 0.05
C HIS A 197 13.07 -18.11 -1.34
N PHE A 198 13.75 -16.97 -1.38
CA PHE A 198 14.24 -16.32 -2.60
C PHE A 198 15.72 -15.96 -2.43
N ASP A 199 16.52 -16.24 -3.46
CA ASP A 199 17.90 -15.76 -3.60
C ASP A 199 18.01 -15.03 -4.94
N MET A 200 18.15 -13.71 -4.91
CA MET A 200 18.15 -12.86 -6.10
C MET A 200 19.56 -12.62 -6.64
N GLY A 201 20.37 -13.69 -6.70
CA GLY A 201 21.75 -13.66 -7.18
C GLY A 201 22.80 -13.42 -6.09
N ALA A 202 22.46 -13.63 -4.82
CA ALA A 202 23.39 -13.57 -3.69
C ALA A 202 24.36 -14.76 -3.68
N ALA A 203 23.89 -15.99 -3.92
CA ALA A 203 24.76 -17.17 -3.99
C ALA A 203 25.40 -17.39 -5.36
N LYS A 204 24.68 -17.08 -6.45
CA LYS A 204 25.13 -17.21 -7.84
C LYS A 204 24.67 -15.99 -8.65
N GLY A 205 25.52 -14.97 -8.80
CA GLY A 205 25.15 -13.68 -9.43
C GLY A 205 24.68 -13.68 -10.89
N LYS A 206 24.59 -14.86 -11.53
CA LYS A 206 24.05 -15.10 -12.88
C LYS A 206 22.63 -15.69 -12.91
N CYS A 207 22.07 -16.03 -11.75
CA CYS A 207 20.77 -16.69 -11.61
C CYS A 207 20.03 -16.16 -10.37
N TRP A 208 18.72 -16.23 -10.36
CA TRP A 208 17.92 -16.18 -9.14
C TRP A 208 17.26 -17.53 -8.86
N THR A 209 17.02 -17.85 -7.59
CA THR A 209 16.31 -19.07 -7.19
C THR A 209 15.13 -18.78 -6.29
N HIS A 210 14.09 -19.58 -6.44
CA HIS A 210 12.94 -19.68 -5.55
C HIS A 210 12.85 -21.11 -5.01
N ASN A 211 12.57 -21.26 -3.73
CA ASN A 211 12.19 -22.51 -3.08
C ASN A 211 10.87 -22.34 -2.36
N VAL A 212 10.06 -23.40 -2.35
CA VAL A 212 8.83 -23.51 -1.57
C VAL A 212 8.84 -24.83 -0.81
N GLU A 213 8.65 -24.77 0.51
CA GLU A 213 8.78 -25.94 1.40
C GLU A 213 7.68 -27.02 1.22
N GLY A 214 6.63 -26.72 0.46
CA GLY A 214 5.54 -27.66 0.19
C GLY A 214 4.68 -27.25 -0.99
N GLY A 215 4.05 -28.25 -1.60
CA GLY A 215 3.23 -28.06 -2.80
C GLY A 215 4.04 -27.90 -4.10
N PRO A 216 3.33 -27.71 -5.23
CA PRO A 216 3.94 -27.53 -6.55
C PRO A 216 4.59 -26.15 -6.67
N ILE A 217 5.48 -25.99 -7.66
CA ILE A 217 5.78 -24.66 -8.20
C ILE A 217 4.51 -24.16 -8.87
N ASN A 218 3.99 -23.01 -8.44
CA ASN A 218 2.81 -22.36 -9.01
C ASN A 218 3.12 -20.86 -9.10
N TYR A 219 3.31 -20.33 -10.30
CA TYR A 219 3.57 -18.91 -10.50
C TYR A 219 2.82 -18.32 -11.69
N TYR A 220 2.62 -17.01 -11.63
CA TYR A 220 2.09 -16.18 -12.70
C TYR A 220 3.22 -15.29 -13.19
N PHE A 221 3.59 -15.47 -14.46
CA PHE A 221 4.38 -14.50 -15.21
C PHE A 221 3.46 -13.40 -15.73
N ILE A 222 3.87 -12.14 -15.60
CA ILE A 222 3.09 -10.95 -15.97
C ILE A 222 3.97 -10.08 -16.88
N ALA A 223 3.59 -9.87 -18.14
CA ALA A 223 4.41 -9.10 -19.08
C ALA A 223 4.38 -7.58 -18.78
N GLY A 224 5.44 -6.89 -19.21
CA GLY A 224 5.50 -5.43 -19.32
C GLY A 224 4.86 -4.88 -20.60
N PRO A 225 5.38 -3.80 -21.21
CA PRO A 225 6.82 -3.51 -21.30
C PRO A 225 7.41 -2.72 -20.13
N ASP A 226 6.58 -2.06 -19.34
CA ASP A 226 7.02 -1.19 -18.24
C ASP A 226 6.51 -1.61 -16.86
N MET A 227 7.17 -1.09 -15.80
CA MET A 227 6.84 -1.42 -14.42
C MET A 227 5.40 -1.05 -14.04
N LYS A 228 4.80 -0.02 -14.65
CA LYS A 228 3.41 0.39 -14.37
C LYS A 228 2.43 -0.65 -14.91
N LYS A 229 2.63 -1.14 -16.14
CA LYS A 229 1.83 -2.21 -16.72
C LYS A 229 1.93 -3.52 -15.93
N VAL A 230 3.08 -3.80 -15.31
CA VAL A 230 3.23 -4.95 -14.41
C VAL A 230 2.40 -4.76 -13.11
N VAL A 231 2.42 -3.56 -12.51
CA VAL A 231 1.59 -3.23 -11.33
C VAL A 231 0.09 -3.33 -11.65
N GLU A 232 -0.35 -2.73 -12.76
CA GLU A 232 -1.75 -2.76 -13.21
C GLU A 232 -2.26 -4.20 -13.41
N ARG A 233 -1.48 -5.03 -14.09
CA ARG A 233 -1.83 -6.44 -14.35
C ARG A 233 -1.78 -7.31 -13.09
N TYR A 234 -0.88 -7.03 -12.15
CA TYR A 234 -0.86 -7.70 -10.84
C TYR A 234 -2.07 -7.33 -9.99
N ALA A 235 -2.51 -6.07 -10.05
CA ALA A 235 -3.73 -5.61 -9.39
C ALA A 235 -5.01 -6.17 -10.04
N TRP A 236 -5.04 -6.35 -11.37
CA TRP A 236 -6.13 -7.09 -12.03
C TRP A 236 -6.20 -8.56 -11.55
N LEU A 237 -5.05 -9.24 -11.46
CA LEU A 237 -4.96 -10.64 -11.05
C LEU A 237 -5.35 -10.87 -9.58
N THR A 238 -4.91 -9.99 -8.68
CA THR A 238 -5.08 -10.13 -7.21
C THR A 238 -6.17 -9.23 -6.63
N GLY A 239 -6.85 -8.43 -7.45
CA GLY A 239 -7.92 -7.52 -7.07
C GLY A 239 -7.42 -6.12 -6.68
N LEU A 240 -8.20 -5.12 -7.06
CA LEU A 240 -7.95 -3.71 -6.75
C LEU A 240 -8.23 -3.41 -5.26
N SER A 241 -7.58 -2.38 -4.73
CA SER A 241 -7.87 -1.86 -3.40
C SER A 241 -9.13 -0.99 -3.45
N PRO A 242 -10.20 -1.28 -2.69
CA PRO A 242 -11.37 -0.40 -2.65
C PRO A 242 -11.00 0.99 -2.16
N LEU A 243 -11.61 2.02 -2.74
CA LEU A 243 -11.41 3.41 -2.34
C LEU A 243 -11.73 3.57 -0.84
N PRO A 244 -10.79 4.02 0.01
CA PRO A 244 -11.03 4.10 1.45
C PRO A 244 -11.98 5.27 1.79
N PRO A 245 -12.57 5.27 3.01
CA PRO A 245 -13.26 6.44 3.51
C PRO A 245 -12.26 7.61 3.65
N LYS A 246 -12.60 8.77 3.10
CA LYS A 246 -11.69 9.92 2.91
C LYS A 246 -11.06 10.41 4.22
N TRP A 247 -11.77 10.29 5.35
CA TRP A 247 -11.25 10.64 6.67
C TRP A 247 -10.06 9.77 7.12
N SER A 248 -9.96 8.52 6.65
CA SER A 248 -8.83 7.64 6.97
C SER A 248 -7.52 8.03 6.26
N LEU A 249 -7.61 8.99 5.32
CA LEU A 249 -6.45 9.63 4.72
C LEU A 249 -6.00 10.87 5.51
N GLY A 250 -6.71 11.29 6.56
CA GLY A 250 -6.31 12.36 7.47
C GLY A 250 -5.08 12.00 8.31
N PHE A 251 -4.79 12.83 9.32
CA PHE A 251 -3.77 12.50 10.32
C PHE A 251 -4.37 11.64 11.44
N HIS A 252 -3.68 10.56 11.79
CA HIS A 252 -4.05 9.65 12.86
C HIS A 252 -3.08 9.79 14.05
N GLN A 253 -3.61 9.96 15.26
CA GLN A 253 -2.85 9.87 16.49
C GLN A 253 -3.08 8.52 17.17
N SER A 254 -1.99 7.92 17.64
CA SER A 254 -2.01 6.72 18.46
C SER A 254 -0.93 6.78 19.54
N ARG A 255 -1.06 5.91 20.54
CA ARG A 255 -0.02 5.52 21.49
C ARG A 255 -0.46 4.19 22.09
N TRP A 256 0.49 3.30 22.39
CA TRP A 256 0.28 2.18 23.32
C TRP A 256 0.50 2.69 24.75
N SER A 257 -0.47 2.88 25.62
CA SER A 257 -1.89 3.16 25.36
C SER A 257 -2.27 4.52 25.96
N TYR A 258 -3.38 5.10 25.49
CA TYR A 258 -4.11 6.09 26.29
C TYR A 258 -4.80 5.37 27.46
N LYS A 259 -4.59 5.86 28.70
CA LYS A 259 -4.90 5.10 29.92
C LYS A 259 -6.40 4.95 30.25
N ASN A 260 -7.23 5.90 29.80
CA ASN A 260 -8.65 6.02 30.12
C ASN A 260 -9.33 7.03 29.18
N GLU A 261 -10.66 7.07 29.17
CA GLU A 261 -11.50 7.98 28.39
C GLU A 261 -11.08 9.45 28.53
N GLN A 262 -10.86 9.93 29.76
CA GLN A 262 -10.44 11.31 30.02
C GLN A 262 -9.14 11.67 29.28
N SER A 263 -8.20 10.72 29.16
CA SER A 263 -6.97 10.93 28.41
C SER A 263 -7.23 11.05 26.91
N VAL A 264 -8.14 10.24 26.35
CA VAL A 264 -8.53 10.29 24.94
C VAL A 264 -9.16 11.65 24.60
N ARG A 265 -10.14 12.08 25.42
CA ARG A 265 -10.78 13.39 25.30
C ARG A 265 -9.78 14.55 25.45
N GLY A 266 -8.82 14.43 26.38
CA GLY A 266 -7.76 15.41 26.56
C GLY A 266 -6.84 15.53 25.34
N ILE A 267 -6.53 14.43 24.66
CA ILE A 267 -5.76 14.44 23.40
C ILE A 267 -6.56 15.11 22.28
N ALA A 268 -7.83 14.74 22.10
CA ALA A 268 -8.73 15.34 21.11
C ALA A 268 -8.86 16.86 21.29
N SER A 269 -9.17 17.30 22.51
CA SER A 269 -9.23 18.72 22.88
C SER A 269 -7.90 19.42 22.63
N LYS A 270 -6.76 18.77 22.91
CA LYS A 270 -5.44 19.39 22.69
C LYS A 270 -5.15 19.64 21.22
N PHE A 271 -5.48 18.72 20.32
CA PHE A 271 -5.41 18.93 18.86
C PHE A 271 -6.19 20.16 18.41
N ARG A 272 -7.47 20.26 18.81
CA ARG A 272 -8.34 21.39 18.46
C ARG A 272 -7.81 22.71 19.04
N SER A 273 -7.41 22.73 20.32
CA SER A 273 -6.87 23.93 20.98
C SER A 273 -5.55 24.45 20.41
N LEU A 274 -4.79 23.59 19.73
CA LEU A 274 -3.52 23.94 19.09
C LEU A 274 -3.66 24.17 17.59
N ASP A 275 -4.86 24.11 17.01
CA ASP A 275 -5.09 24.19 15.56
C ASP A 275 -4.20 23.19 14.78
N ILE A 276 -4.16 21.95 15.26
CA ILE A 276 -3.47 20.83 14.59
C ILE A 276 -4.56 19.88 14.08
N PRO A 277 -4.71 19.72 12.75
CA PRO A 277 -5.70 18.81 12.19
C PRO A 277 -5.50 17.36 12.61
N CYS A 278 -6.59 16.64 12.85
CA CYS A 278 -6.57 15.22 13.22
C CYS A 278 -7.97 14.62 13.05
N ASP A 279 -8.03 13.47 12.38
CA ASP A 279 -9.26 12.73 12.10
C ASP A 279 -9.46 11.53 13.01
N VAL A 280 -8.38 10.89 13.48
CA VAL A 280 -8.47 9.59 14.13
C VAL A 280 -7.64 9.51 15.40
N ILE A 281 -8.24 9.00 16.48
CA ILE A 281 -7.53 8.56 17.68
C ILE A 281 -7.67 7.04 17.82
N HIS A 282 -6.54 6.36 17.94
CA HIS A 282 -6.48 4.90 18.10
C HIS A 282 -6.51 4.51 19.57
N LEU A 283 -7.33 3.50 19.88
CA LEU A 283 -7.48 2.89 21.19
C LEU A 283 -6.79 1.53 21.20
N ASP A 284 -5.61 1.56 21.80
CA ASP A 284 -4.71 0.44 21.97
C ASP A 284 -5.13 -0.45 23.18
N ILE A 285 -4.50 -1.61 23.36
CA ILE A 285 -4.99 -2.83 24.04
C ILE A 285 -5.52 -2.64 25.47
N HIS A 286 -5.10 -1.58 26.15
CA HIS A 286 -5.51 -1.23 27.51
C HIS A 286 -6.96 -0.71 27.65
N TYR A 287 -7.73 -0.56 26.57
CA TYR A 287 -9.17 -0.29 26.65
C TYR A 287 -9.97 -1.52 27.09
N MET A 288 -9.48 -2.72 26.79
CA MET A 288 -10.15 -4.00 27.07
C MET A 288 -10.16 -4.38 28.55
N ASN A 289 -11.17 -5.15 28.99
CA ASN A 289 -11.21 -5.70 30.34
C ASN A 289 -10.26 -6.89 30.48
N GLY A 290 -9.07 -6.65 31.04
CA GLY A 290 -8.05 -7.70 31.22
C GLY A 290 -7.59 -8.30 29.89
N TYR A 291 -7.53 -7.46 28.84
CA TYR A 291 -7.15 -7.82 27.47
C TYR A 291 -8.08 -8.83 26.77
N ARG A 292 -9.29 -9.04 27.30
CA ARG A 292 -10.32 -9.83 26.61
C ARG A 292 -10.86 -9.06 25.41
N VAL A 293 -10.72 -9.64 24.21
CA VAL A 293 -11.25 -9.06 22.96
C VAL A 293 -12.76 -8.82 23.03
N PHE A 294 -13.24 -7.82 22.31
CA PHE A 294 -14.65 -7.38 22.31
C PHE A 294 -15.21 -6.90 23.68
N THR A 295 -14.36 -6.67 24.69
CA THR A 295 -14.79 -6.13 26.00
C THR A 295 -14.27 -4.72 26.26
N TRP A 296 -14.86 -4.02 27.25
CA TRP A 296 -14.40 -2.72 27.74
C TRP A 296 -14.09 -2.76 29.23
N ASN A 297 -13.00 -2.09 29.63
CA ASN A 297 -12.67 -1.87 31.03
C ASN A 297 -13.52 -0.73 31.60
N GLY A 298 -14.67 -1.05 32.19
CA GLY A 298 -15.62 -0.07 32.74
C GLY A 298 -15.07 0.87 33.83
N LYS A 299 -13.88 0.60 34.40
CA LYS A 299 -13.19 1.55 35.31
C LYS A 299 -12.36 2.61 34.57
N ARG A 300 -11.96 2.34 33.33
CA ARG A 300 -11.14 3.23 32.47
C ARG A 300 -11.97 3.90 31.38
N PHE A 301 -13.01 3.22 30.91
CA PHE A 301 -13.94 3.64 29.87
C PHE A 301 -15.36 3.28 30.35
N PRO A 302 -15.94 4.09 31.24
CA PRO A 302 -17.26 3.81 31.82
C PRO A 302 -18.39 3.96 30.79
N ASP A 303 -18.26 4.89 29.84
CA ASP A 303 -19.23 5.09 28.75
C ASP A 303 -18.52 5.13 27.38
N PRO A 304 -18.14 3.97 26.82
CA PRO A 304 -17.53 3.91 25.51
C PRO A 304 -18.48 4.41 24.41
N ALA A 305 -19.79 4.12 24.47
CA ALA A 305 -20.72 4.54 23.42
C ALA A 305 -20.86 6.08 23.36
N GLY A 306 -21.05 6.74 24.50
CA GLY A 306 -21.07 8.19 24.61
C GLY A 306 -19.73 8.84 24.27
N MET A 307 -18.59 8.20 24.58
CA MET A 307 -17.28 8.66 24.12
C MET A 307 -17.18 8.68 22.60
N PHE A 308 -17.64 7.65 21.90
CA PHE A 308 -17.53 7.59 20.43
C PHE A 308 -18.50 8.58 19.76
N ALA A 309 -19.73 8.73 20.29
CA ALA A 309 -20.69 9.72 19.80
C ALA A 309 -20.17 11.17 19.94
N THR A 310 -19.79 11.57 21.15
CA THR A 310 -19.30 12.93 21.41
C THR A 310 -17.97 13.26 20.73
N MET A 311 -17.08 12.28 20.53
CA MET A 311 -15.84 12.52 19.78
C MET A 311 -16.10 12.71 18.28
N LEU A 312 -17.16 12.11 17.74
CA LEU A 312 -17.56 12.29 16.34
C LEU A 312 -18.11 13.69 16.07
N GLU A 313 -18.76 14.34 17.05
CA GLU A 313 -19.22 15.74 16.98
C GLU A 313 -18.04 16.71 16.77
N ASP A 314 -16.91 16.47 17.45
CA ASP A 314 -15.63 17.18 17.24
C ASP A 314 -14.87 16.73 15.98
N GLY A 315 -15.46 15.85 15.16
CA GLY A 315 -14.91 15.32 13.92
C GLY A 315 -13.92 14.16 14.06
N PHE A 316 -13.70 13.63 15.28
CA PHE A 316 -12.79 12.51 15.54
C PHE A 316 -13.48 11.16 15.37
N LYS A 317 -12.79 10.25 14.69
CA LYS A 317 -13.16 8.86 14.49
C LYS A 317 -12.31 8.02 15.43
N LEU A 318 -12.90 7.06 16.14
CA LEU A 318 -12.17 6.17 17.05
C LEU A 318 -11.98 4.78 16.42
N VAL A 319 -10.74 4.30 16.46
CA VAL A 319 -10.31 2.99 15.94
C VAL A 319 -9.82 2.13 17.10
N THR A 320 -10.32 0.91 17.23
CA THR A 320 -9.96 -0.01 18.34
C THR A 320 -9.09 -1.16 17.86
N ILE A 321 -8.04 -1.48 18.62
CA ILE A 321 -7.24 -2.68 18.40
C ILE A 321 -8.03 -3.97 18.73
N VAL A 322 -7.85 -5.04 17.97
CA VAL A 322 -8.44 -6.36 18.20
C VAL A 322 -7.41 -7.43 17.79
N ASP A 323 -6.87 -8.14 18.77
CA ASP A 323 -5.94 -9.26 18.57
C ASP A 323 -6.68 -10.58 18.28
N PRO A 324 -6.04 -11.57 17.63
CA PRO A 324 -6.61 -12.91 17.42
C PRO A 324 -6.57 -13.80 18.68
N GLY A 325 -5.89 -13.37 19.75
CA GLY A 325 -5.67 -14.17 20.96
C GLY A 325 -6.85 -14.11 21.93
N VAL A 326 -7.78 -15.06 21.87
CA VAL A 326 -8.90 -15.17 22.81
C VAL A 326 -8.39 -15.73 24.14
N LYS A 327 -8.69 -15.04 25.26
CA LYS A 327 -8.29 -15.48 26.60
C LYS A 327 -8.85 -16.87 26.91
N ASN A 328 -8.00 -17.81 27.32
CA ASN A 328 -8.42 -19.15 27.75
C ASN A 328 -8.98 -19.09 29.19
N GLU A 329 -10.24 -18.68 29.34
CA GLU A 329 -10.90 -18.45 30.62
C GLU A 329 -12.38 -18.85 30.57
N PRO A 330 -12.82 -19.88 31.32
CA PRO A 330 -14.23 -20.23 31.43
C PRO A 330 -15.09 -19.09 32.00
N GLY A 331 -16.32 -18.97 31.52
CA GLY A 331 -17.26 -17.90 31.85
C GLY A 331 -17.05 -16.59 31.08
N TYR A 332 -16.07 -16.53 30.18
CA TYR A 332 -15.92 -15.45 29.20
C TYR A 332 -16.64 -15.83 27.90
N ASP A 333 -17.62 -15.05 27.49
CA ASP A 333 -18.56 -15.34 26.41
C ASP A 333 -17.90 -15.70 25.05
N VAL A 334 -16.88 -14.96 24.62
CA VAL A 334 -16.15 -15.25 23.36
C VAL A 334 -15.38 -16.59 23.46
N TYR A 335 -14.92 -16.95 24.66
CA TYR A 335 -14.29 -18.25 24.90
C TYR A 335 -15.33 -19.37 24.91
N GLU A 336 -16.45 -19.21 25.62
CA GLU A 336 -17.53 -20.19 25.70
C GLU A 336 -18.13 -20.51 24.32
N GLU A 337 -18.43 -19.49 23.50
CA GLU A 337 -18.89 -19.71 22.12
C GLU A 337 -17.85 -20.42 21.26
N GLY A 338 -16.57 -20.04 21.36
CA GLY A 338 -15.50 -20.70 20.61
C GLY A 338 -15.27 -22.16 21.01
N VAL A 339 -15.57 -22.52 22.26
CA VAL A 339 -15.62 -23.92 22.73
C VAL A 339 -16.85 -24.62 22.18
N GLN A 340 -18.05 -24.02 22.31
CA GLN A 340 -19.33 -24.60 21.87
C GLN A 340 -19.39 -24.84 20.35
N GLY A 341 -18.83 -23.94 19.54
CA GLY A 341 -18.77 -24.05 18.08
C GLY A 341 -17.56 -24.82 17.53
N ASP A 342 -16.66 -25.29 18.39
CA ASP A 342 -15.35 -25.84 18.01
C ASP A 342 -14.57 -24.92 17.04
N PHE A 343 -14.45 -23.64 17.39
CA PHE A 343 -13.84 -22.62 16.52
C PHE A 343 -12.34 -22.42 16.73
N PHE A 344 -11.76 -23.02 17.78
CA PHE A 344 -10.34 -22.84 18.11
C PHE A 344 -9.43 -23.86 17.43
N CYS A 345 -8.26 -23.37 17.00
CA CYS A 345 -7.11 -24.13 16.54
C CYS A 345 -6.77 -25.30 17.48
N ARG A 346 -6.38 -26.46 16.92
CA ARG A 346 -6.03 -27.67 17.69
C ARG A 346 -4.62 -28.18 17.36
N ARG A 347 -4.00 -28.83 18.34
CA ARG A 347 -2.71 -29.55 18.22
C ARG A 347 -2.88 -30.91 17.56
N ALA A 348 -1.77 -31.59 17.27
CA ALA A 348 -1.74 -32.95 16.74
C ALA A 348 -2.65 -33.91 17.55
N ASP A 349 -2.57 -33.84 18.88
CA ASP A 349 -3.31 -34.65 19.87
C ASP A 349 -4.79 -34.27 20.06
N GLY A 350 -5.30 -33.28 19.30
CA GLY A 350 -6.68 -32.83 19.36
C GLY A 350 -6.99 -31.81 20.46
N LYS A 351 -6.06 -31.48 21.37
CA LYS A 351 -6.29 -30.41 22.36
C LYS A 351 -6.22 -29.04 21.70
N TYR A 352 -6.88 -28.03 22.30
CA TYR A 352 -6.75 -26.66 21.82
C TYR A 352 -5.29 -26.19 21.84
N PHE A 353 -4.89 -25.51 20.77
CA PHE A 353 -3.61 -24.83 20.71
C PHE A 353 -3.62 -23.62 21.63
N LYS A 354 -2.60 -23.53 22.50
CA LYS A 354 -2.47 -22.52 23.53
C LYS A 354 -1.18 -21.73 23.35
N GLY A 355 -1.30 -20.42 23.20
CA GLY A 355 -0.19 -19.44 23.18
C GLY A 355 -0.16 -18.57 24.44
N VAL A 356 0.81 -17.67 24.52
CA VAL A 356 0.92 -16.68 25.61
C VAL A 356 1.12 -15.28 25.04
N VAL A 357 0.05 -14.48 25.05
CA VAL A 357 0.01 -13.07 24.59
C VAL A 357 -0.60 -12.17 25.69
N TRP A 358 -1.14 -10.99 25.36
CA TRP A 358 -1.58 -9.98 26.35
C TRP A 358 -2.50 -10.51 27.47
N PRO A 359 -3.52 -11.37 27.19
CA PRO A 359 -4.44 -11.88 28.21
C PRO A 359 -3.82 -12.92 29.16
N GLY A 360 -2.59 -13.36 28.91
CA GLY A 360 -2.01 -14.57 29.51
C GLY A 360 -2.11 -15.76 28.54
N GLU A 361 -2.56 -16.91 29.03
CA GLU A 361 -2.80 -18.07 28.16
C GLU A 361 -4.01 -17.82 27.26
N THR A 362 -3.83 -18.04 25.95
CA THR A 362 -4.85 -17.79 24.92
C THR A 362 -5.05 -18.98 24.00
N VAL A 363 -6.28 -19.12 23.51
CA VAL A 363 -6.66 -19.96 22.37
C VAL A 363 -6.86 -19.07 21.15
N PHE A 364 -6.71 -19.64 19.96
CA PHE A 364 -6.69 -18.90 18.69
C PHE A 364 -7.81 -19.41 17.79
N PRO A 365 -8.68 -18.56 17.22
CA PRO A 365 -9.65 -18.97 16.22
C PRO A 365 -8.96 -19.55 14.98
N ASP A 366 -9.50 -20.62 14.41
CA ASP A 366 -9.03 -21.18 13.14
C ASP A 366 -9.66 -20.42 11.96
N PHE A 367 -9.16 -19.20 11.69
CA PHE A 367 -9.65 -18.34 10.61
C PHE A 367 -9.53 -18.95 9.21
N ILE A 368 -8.83 -20.08 9.02
CA ILE A 368 -8.78 -20.79 7.73
C ILE A 368 -10.15 -21.39 7.40
N ARG A 369 -10.94 -21.76 8.41
CA ARG A 369 -12.32 -22.22 8.25
C ARG A 369 -13.29 -21.05 8.05
N SER A 370 -14.26 -21.24 7.15
CA SER A 370 -15.22 -20.20 6.78
C SER A 370 -16.36 -20.01 7.80
N ASP A 371 -16.66 -21.01 8.63
CA ASP A 371 -17.60 -20.91 9.75
C ASP A 371 -17.01 -20.04 10.89
N VAL A 372 -15.73 -20.26 11.24
CA VAL A 372 -15.00 -19.44 12.21
C VAL A 372 -14.93 -17.98 11.76
N ARG A 373 -14.65 -17.71 10.48
CA ARG A 373 -14.69 -16.34 9.93
C ARG A 373 -16.08 -15.69 10.04
N LYS A 374 -17.16 -16.45 9.86
CA LYS A 374 -18.54 -15.92 10.03
C LYS A 374 -18.85 -15.60 11.48
N TRP A 375 -18.45 -16.46 12.42
CA TRP A 375 -18.61 -16.23 13.86
C TRP A 375 -17.86 -14.96 14.31
N TRP A 376 -16.59 -14.84 13.94
CA TRP A 376 -15.78 -13.67 14.29
C TRP A 376 -16.28 -12.38 13.61
N ALA A 377 -16.75 -12.47 12.36
CA ALA A 377 -17.40 -11.36 11.67
C ALA A 377 -18.66 -10.91 12.42
N GLY A 378 -19.45 -11.84 12.97
CA GLY A 378 -20.57 -11.54 13.86
C GLY A 378 -20.15 -10.76 15.10
N ARG A 379 -19.12 -11.24 15.83
CA ARG A 379 -18.60 -10.54 17.01
C ARG A 379 -18.03 -9.15 16.71
N VAL A 380 -17.33 -8.98 15.58
CA VAL A 380 -16.90 -7.67 15.08
C VAL A 380 -18.10 -6.79 14.74
N ALA A 381 -19.13 -7.33 14.09
CA ALA A 381 -20.32 -6.57 13.72
C ALA A 381 -21.06 -6.05 14.95
N ASP A 382 -21.28 -6.90 15.95
CA ASP A 382 -21.97 -6.53 17.19
C ASP A 382 -21.16 -5.51 18.00
N PHE A 383 -19.83 -5.67 18.09
CA PHE A 383 -18.95 -4.70 18.75
C PHE A 383 -18.99 -3.32 18.05
N VAL A 384 -18.88 -3.28 16.72
CA VAL A 384 -18.91 -2.04 15.92
C VAL A 384 -20.28 -1.37 15.98
N LYS A 385 -21.39 -2.12 15.97
CA LYS A 385 -22.76 -1.60 16.15
C LYS A 385 -22.97 -1.03 17.56
N THR A 386 -22.54 -1.76 18.59
CA THR A 386 -22.79 -1.41 20.00
C THR A 386 -22.05 -0.14 20.42
N TYR A 387 -20.78 0.00 20.04
CA TYR A 387 -19.92 1.09 20.52
C TYR A 387 -19.65 2.19 19.49
N GLY A 388 -20.06 2.01 18.23
CA GLY A 388 -19.88 3.04 17.21
C GLY A 388 -18.46 3.14 16.63
N ALA A 389 -17.63 2.10 16.72
CA ALA A 389 -16.27 2.13 16.20
C ALA A 389 -16.18 2.45 14.70
N ALA A 390 -15.32 3.39 14.33
CA ALA A 390 -15.17 3.85 12.95
C ALA A 390 -14.22 2.96 12.12
N GLY A 391 -13.35 2.23 12.81
CA GLY A 391 -12.48 1.23 12.21
C GLY A 391 -11.92 0.26 13.25
N VAL A 392 -11.25 -0.78 12.78
CA VAL A 392 -10.60 -1.81 13.60
C VAL A 392 -9.11 -1.87 13.23
N TRP A 393 -8.29 -2.22 14.20
CA TRP A 393 -6.86 -2.47 14.02
C TRP A 393 -6.57 -3.91 14.45
N ASN A 394 -6.32 -4.83 13.51
CA ASN A 394 -5.82 -6.16 13.82
C ASN A 394 -4.30 -6.12 14.04
N ASP A 395 -3.86 -6.65 15.17
CA ASP A 395 -2.46 -6.73 15.58
C ASP A 395 -2.12 -8.17 16.01
N MET A 396 -0.83 -8.47 16.17
CA MET A 396 -0.35 -9.77 16.69
C MET A 396 -0.74 -10.98 15.83
N ASN A 397 -1.10 -10.77 14.55
CA ASN A 397 -1.81 -11.73 13.71
C ASN A 397 -0.97 -12.48 12.68
N GLU A 398 0.34 -12.59 12.92
CA GLU A 398 1.27 -13.43 12.13
C GLU A 398 0.98 -14.95 12.13
N PRO A 399 0.41 -15.61 13.17
CA PRO A 399 0.13 -15.15 14.53
C PRO A 399 1.39 -15.05 15.41
N SER A 400 1.35 -14.08 16.31
CA SER A 400 2.18 -13.98 17.50
C SER A 400 1.64 -14.91 18.60
N VAL A 401 2.51 -15.77 19.16
CA VAL A 401 2.11 -16.76 20.18
C VAL A 401 2.98 -16.73 21.44
N ASN A 402 3.98 -15.82 21.51
CA ASN A 402 5.01 -15.76 22.55
C ASN A 402 5.45 -14.31 22.89
N ILE A 403 4.63 -13.49 23.56
CA ILE A 403 5.12 -12.16 24.00
C ILE A 403 6.00 -12.21 25.25
N LYS A 404 6.02 -13.35 25.95
CA LYS A 404 6.89 -13.62 27.11
C LYS A 404 7.69 -14.92 26.90
N PRO A 405 8.58 -14.98 25.88
CA PRO A 405 9.28 -16.21 25.50
C PRO A 405 10.21 -16.73 26.60
N HIS A 406 10.63 -15.86 27.52
CA HIS A 406 11.40 -16.19 28.73
C HIS A 406 10.58 -16.90 29.83
N ILE A 407 9.24 -16.92 29.73
CA ILE A 407 8.35 -17.63 30.67
C ILE A 407 7.92 -18.99 30.08
N LYS A 408 7.48 -19.00 28.82
CA LYS A 408 7.05 -20.21 28.11
C LYS A 408 7.26 -20.01 26.61
N ARG A 409 8.05 -20.89 25.98
CA ARG A 409 8.23 -20.91 24.52
C ARG A 409 7.28 -21.92 23.90
N VAL A 410 6.26 -21.43 23.20
CA VAL A 410 5.30 -22.21 22.44
C VAL A 410 5.80 -22.35 21.00
N THR A 411 5.90 -23.58 20.49
CA THR A 411 6.11 -23.84 19.05
C THR A 411 4.77 -24.07 18.35
N THR A 412 4.74 -23.85 17.04
CA THR A 412 3.57 -24.04 16.15
C THR A 412 3.73 -25.24 15.23
N ASP A 413 4.67 -26.15 15.51
CA ASP A 413 5.05 -27.23 14.59
C ASP A 413 3.98 -28.33 14.51
N ASP A 414 3.23 -28.52 15.59
CA ASP A 414 2.11 -29.46 15.75
C ASP A 414 0.72 -28.77 15.65
N LEU A 415 0.67 -27.47 15.37
CA LEU A 415 -0.56 -26.73 15.14
C LEU A 415 -1.17 -27.14 13.79
N ALA A 416 -2.44 -27.54 13.82
CA ALA A 416 -3.22 -27.92 12.66
C ALA A 416 -4.46 -27.03 12.49
N HIS A 417 -4.85 -26.86 11.24
CA HIS A 417 -6.01 -26.11 10.77
C HIS A 417 -6.90 -27.02 9.90
N VAL A 418 -8.13 -26.59 9.63
CA VAL A 418 -8.99 -27.24 8.64
C VAL A 418 -9.21 -26.34 7.42
N GLU A 419 -8.73 -26.76 6.26
CA GLU A 419 -8.87 -26.07 4.98
C GLU A 419 -9.68 -26.97 4.03
N HIS A 420 -10.81 -26.47 3.52
CA HIS A 420 -11.72 -27.22 2.65
C HIS A 420 -12.08 -28.64 3.17
N GLY A 421 -12.28 -28.78 4.49
CA GLY A 421 -12.60 -30.05 5.14
C GLY A 421 -11.41 -30.99 5.34
N ARG A 422 -10.19 -30.59 4.99
CA ARG A 422 -8.96 -31.36 5.17
C ARG A 422 -8.09 -30.76 6.27
N ARG A 423 -7.48 -31.62 7.10
CA ARG A 423 -6.50 -31.20 8.10
C ARG A 423 -5.21 -30.77 7.40
N VAL A 424 -4.75 -29.54 7.65
CA VAL A 424 -3.50 -28.99 7.10
C VAL A 424 -2.59 -28.48 8.22
N PRO A 425 -1.25 -28.56 8.06
CA PRO A 425 -0.32 -28.07 9.08
C PRO A 425 -0.20 -26.54 9.03
N HIS A 426 0.08 -25.90 10.17
CA HIS A 426 0.27 -24.44 10.25
C HIS A 426 1.26 -23.89 9.21
N LYS A 427 2.32 -24.63 8.89
CA LYS A 427 3.32 -24.22 7.87
C LYS A 427 2.78 -24.05 6.44
N LYS A 428 1.59 -24.57 6.12
CA LYS A 428 0.88 -24.30 4.87
C LYS A 428 0.13 -22.95 4.90
N VAL A 429 -0.37 -22.56 6.08
CA VAL A 429 -1.42 -21.54 6.21
C VAL A 429 -1.03 -20.34 7.08
N ARG A 430 0.15 -20.33 7.71
CA ARG A 430 0.62 -19.22 8.55
C ARG A 430 0.57 -17.87 7.83
N ASN A 431 1.09 -17.81 6.61
CA ASN A 431 1.15 -16.56 5.84
C ASN A 431 -0.23 -15.98 5.50
N ILE A 432 -1.28 -16.80 5.51
CA ILE A 432 -2.68 -16.40 5.28
C ILE A 432 -3.53 -16.29 6.56
N TYR A 433 -2.95 -16.49 7.76
CA TYR A 433 -3.70 -16.44 9.02
C TYR A 433 -4.28 -15.03 9.29
N GLY A 434 -3.42 -14.01 9.39
CA GLY A 434 -3.85 -12.62 9.55
C GLY A 434 -4.62 -12.06 8.34
N PHE A 435 -4.39 -12.61 7.15
CA PHE A 435 -5.21 -12.32 5.96
C PHE A 435 -6.64 -12.80 6.15
N ALA A 436 -6.84 -14.02 6.65
CA ALA A 436 -8.15 -14.61 6.88
C ALA A 436 -8.89 -13.96 8.08
N GLU A 437 -8.17 -13.48 9.09
CA GLU A 437 -8.72 -12.58 10.12
C GLU A 437 -9.17 -11.26 9.49
N ALA A 438 -8.33 -10.58 8.71
CA ALA A 438 -8.67 -9.29 8.09
C ALA A 438 -9.89 -9.38 7.15
N MET A 439 -10.07 -10.50 6.44
CA MET A 439 -11.31 -10.80 5.71
C MET A 439 -12.52 -10.79 6.65
N SER A 440 -12.47 -11.55 7.73
CA SER A 440 -13.55 -11.69 8.72
C SER A 440 -13.86 -10.36 9.42
N THR A 441 -12.84 -9.61 9.84
CA THR A 441 -13.00 -8.28 10.42
C THR A 441 -13.71 -7.33 9.45
N ARG A 442 -13.32 -7.31 8.17
CA ARG A 442 -13.99 -6.47 7.17
C ARG A 442 -15.43 -6.90 6.90
N GLU A 443 -15.70 -8.21 6.80
CA GLU A 443 -17.08 -8.74 6.69
C GLU A 443 -17.95 -8.26 7.87
N GLY A 444 -17.41 -8.30 9.09
CA GLY A 444 -18.09 -7.79 10.28
C GLY A 444 -18.35 -6.28 10.24
N GLN A 445 -17.38 -5.48 9.80
CA GLN A 445 -17.56 -4.03 9.65
C GLN A 445 -18.62 -3.67 8.59
N LEU A 446 -18.66 -4.40 7.47
CA LEU A 446 -19.68 -4.23 6.42
C LEU A 446 -21.07 -4.63 6.93
N ALA A 447 -21.18 -5.71 7.70
CA ALA A 447 -22.42 -6.12 8.37
C ALA A 447 -22.84 -5.16 9.51
N ALA A 448 -21.90 -4.40 10.08
CA ALA A 448 -22.17 -3.34 11.05
C ALA A 448 -22.73 -2.07 10.41
N ARG A 449 -22.21 -1.69 9.25
CA ARG A 449 -22.55 -0.44 8.55
C ARG A 449 -22.74 -0.66 7.04
N PRO A 450 -23.85 -1.31 6.63
CA PRO A 450 -24.14 -1.53 5.22
C PRO A 450 -24.06 -0.22 4.42
N GLY A 451 -23.42 -0.27 3.24
CA GLY A 451 -23.23 0.89 2.38
C GLY A 451 -22.08 1.82 2.74
N LYS A 452 -21.47 1.74 3.95
CA LYS A 452 -20.32 2.58 4.33
C LYS A 452 -18.99 1.85 4.12
N ARG A 453 -17.98 2.59 3.63
CA ARG A 453 -16.62 2.08 3.41
C ARG A 453 -15.93 1.83 4.77
N PRO A 454 -15.48 0.59 5.07
CA PRO A 454 -14.81 0.30 6.33
C PRO A 454 -13.36 0.79 6.31
N PHE A 455 -12.83 1.15 7.48
CA PHE A 455 -11.39 1.29 7.71
C PHE A 455 -10.88 0.11 8.55
N LEU A 456 -9.89 -0.61 8.02
CA LEU A 456 -9.22 -1.71 8.69
C LEU A 456 -7.71 -1.53 8.55
N LEU A 457 -6.98 -1.60 9.65
CA LEU A 457 -5.53 -1.69 9.71
C LEU A 457 -5.13 -3.11 10.13
N THR A 458 -4.16 -3.74 9.48
CA THR A 458 -3.61 -5.06 9.87
C THR A 458 -2.08 -5.04 9.92
N ARG A 459 -1.48 -5.87 10.77
CA ARG A 459 -0.01 -6.05 10.81
C ARG A 459 0.43 -7.11 9.81
N ALA A 460 -0.17 -8.29 9.89
CA ALA A 460 0.14 -9.42 9.03
C ALA A 460 -0.83 -9.50 7.83
N GLY A 461 -0.34 -10.13 6.77
CA GLY A 461 -1.11 -10.33 5.54
C GLY A 461 -0.37 -11.19 4.51
N TYR A 462 -1.06 -11.42 3.39
CA TYR A 462 -0.57 -12.15 2.21
C TYR A 462 -0.83 -11.32 0.94
N ALA A 463 -0.35 -11.78 -0.22
CA ALA A 463 -0.76 -11.24 -1.51
C ALA A 463 -2.31 -11.16 -1.63
N GLY A 464 -2.83 -10.01 -2.08
CA GLY A 464 -4.28 -9.74 -2.14
C GLY A 464 -4.86 -9.01 -0.91
N ILE A 465 -4.06 -8.74 0.14
CA ILE A 465 -4.54 -8.08 1.37
C ILE A 465 -5.10 -6.68 1.14
N GLN A 466 -4.70 -6.01 0.06
CA GLN A 466 -5.18 -4.68 -0.33
C GLN A 466 -6.70 -4.60 -0.56
N ARG A 467 -7.36 -5.73 -0.81
CA ARG A 467 -8.82 -5.84 -0.91
C ARG A 467 -9.52 -5.60 0.43
N TYR A 468 -8.81 -5.80 1.55
CA TYR A 468 -9.38 -5.86 2.89
C TYR A 468 -8.84 -4.75 3.82
N ALA A 469 -7.53 -4.50 3.84
CA ALA A 469 -6.91 -3.68 4.90
C ALA A 469 -5.77 -2.77 4.41
N ALA A 470 -5.56 -1.68 5.16
CA ALA A 470 -4.31 -0.94 5.20
C ALA A 470 -3.25 -1.70 6.03
N ILE A 471 -1.97 -1.45 5.79
CA ILE A 471 -0.84 -2.07 6.51
C ILE A 471 0.06 -0.99 7.10
N TRP A 472 0.56 -1.21 8.33
CA TRP A 472 1.72 -0.46 8.83
C TRP A 472 2.92 -1.39 9.01
N THR A 473 4.14 -0.84 8.93
CA THR A 473 5.40 -1.61 8.94
C THR A 473 5.82 -2.11 10.34
N GLY A 474 4.85 -2.45 11.20
CA GLY A 474 5.05 -2.86 12.59
C GLY A 474 5.88 -1.90 13.44
N ASP A 475 6.56 -2.48 14.43
CA ASP A 475 7.19 -1.79 15.56
C ASP A 475 8.52 -1.08 15.20
N ASN A 476 8.49 -0.08 14.33
CA ASN A 476 9.71 0.65 13.93
C ASN A 476 10.35 1.45 15.09
N THR A 477 11.67 1.54 15.12
CA THR A 477 12.42 2.25 16.18
C THR A 477 12.49 3.76 15.92
N SER A 478 12.53 4.56 16.99
CA SER A 478 12.82 6.01 16.97
C SER A 478 14.28 6.29 16.56
N SER A 479 14.64 6.02 15.30
CA SER A 479 16.00 6.20 14.79
C SER A 479 16.03 6.76 13.36
N TRP A 480 17.12 7.44 13.01
CA TRP A 480 17.40 7.89 11.64
C TRP A 480 17.56 6.74 10.65
N GLU A 481 17.89 5.53 11.13
CA GLU A 481 17.92 4.33 10.30
C GLU A 481 16.51 3.93 9.86
N HIS A 482 15.55 3.86 10.79
CA HIS A 482 14.17 3.49 10.48
C HIS A 482 13.44 4.60 9.71
N LEU A 483 13.76 5.87 9.95
CA LEU A 483 13.31 6.98 9.09
C LEU A 483 13.75 6.75 7.63
N ARG A 484 15.00 6.34 7.40
CA ARG A 484 15.50 5.99 6.05
C ARG A 484 14.82 4.74 5.48
N LEU A 485 14.67 3.67 6.27
CA LEU A 485 14.04 2.42 5.83
C LEU A 485 12.56 2.60 5.42
N SER A 486 11.87 3.61 5.98
CA SER A 486 10.45 3.84 5.68
C SER A 486 10.16 4.01 4.18
N VAL A 487 11.00 4.73 3.43
CA VAL A 487 10.78 4.97 1.99
C VAL A 487 10.87 3.68 1.16
N PRO A 488 11.97 2.91 1.16
CA PRO A 488 12.06 1.68 0.38
C PRO A 488 11.04 0.63 0.85
N MET A 489 10.69 0.57 2.14
CA MET A 489 9.65 -0.35 2.64
C MET A 489 8.26 0.00 2.09
N LEU A 490 7.83 1.25 2.20
CA LEU A 490 6.50 1.69 1.75
C LEU A 490 6.37 1.66 0.23
N CYS A 491 7.40 2.10 -0.50
CA CYS A 491 7.46 1.96 -1.96
C CYS A 491 7.43 0.49 -2.41
N SER A 492 8.06 -0.44 -1.68
CA SER A 492 8.04 -1.86 -2.03
C SER A 492 6.69 -2.52 -1.77
N LEU A 493 6.01 -2.16 -0.68
CA LEU A 493 4.62 -2.56 -0.44
C LEU A 493 3.67 -2.03 -1.54
N GLY A 494 3.83 -0.76 -1.93
CA GLY A 494 3.09 -0.15 -3.02
C GLY A 494 3.31 -0.86 -4.37
N LEU A 495 4.57 -1.14 -4.73
CA LEU A 495 4.88 -1.96 -5.92
C LEU A 495 4.30 -3.37 -5.82
N SER A 496 4.21 -3.94 -4.62
CA SER A 496 3.62 -5.25 -4.34
C SER A 496 2.10 -5.21 -4.13
N GLY A 497 1.42 -4.19 -4.67
CA GLY A 497 -0.05 -4.13 -4.77
C GLY A 497 -0.77 -3.62 -3.52
N VAL A 498 -0.05 -3.17 -2.48
CA VAL A 498 -0.66 -2.61 -1.25
C VAL A 498 -0.47 -1.10 -1.20
N PRO A 499 -1.45 -0.30 -1.64
CA PRO A 499 -1.29 1.15 -1.75
C PRO A 499 -1.47 1.90 -0.43
N PHE A 500 -2.29 1.38 0.49
CA PHE A 500 -2.63 2.05 1.75
C PHE A 500 -1.67 1.63 2.86
N VAL A 501 -0.46 2.19 2.84
CA VAL A 501 0.64 1.80 3.74
C VAL A 501 1.30 2.95 4.48
N GLY A 502 1.85 2.68 5.66
CA GLY A 502 2.56 3.67 6.48
C GLY A 502 3.52 3.06 7.51
N ALA A 503 4.26 3.92 8.19
CA ALA A 503 5.13 3.57 9.32
C ALA A 503 4.79 4.47 10.50
N ASP A 504 5.11 4.06 11.72
CA ASP A 504 4.79 4.86 12.91
C ASP A 504 5.69 6.09 12.97
N ILE A 505 5.07 7.26 12.74
CA ILE A 505 5.76 8.55 12.66
C ILE A 505 6.33 8.90 14.04
N GLY A 506 7.66 9.11 14.06
CA GLY A 506 8.44 9.31 15.27
C GLY A 506 9.05 8.03 15.85
N GLY A 507 8.57 6.84 15.47
CA GLY A 507 9.02 5.55 15.97
C GLY A 507 8.20 5.01 17.14
N PHE A 508 7.83 3.72 17.06
CA PHE A 508 7.23 2.96 18.14
C PHE A 508 8.19 2.79 19.33
N HIS A 509 9.37 2.21 19.09
CA HIS A 509 10.35 1.91 20.14
C HIS A 509 11.27 3.10 20.45
N GLY A 510 11.69 3.22 21.71
CA GLY A 510 12.67 4.21 22.16
C GLY A 510 12.11 5.63 22.30
N ASN A 511 13.00 6.61 22.46
CA ASN A 511 12.63 8.02 22.64
C ASN A 511 13.05 8.83 21.41
N CYS A 512 12.09 9.37 20.66
CA CYS A 512 12.37 10.26 19.54
C CYS A 512 13.02 11.58 20.02
N SER A 513 13.93 12.12 19.22
CA SER A 513 14.49 13.46 19.43
C SER A 513 13.61 14.53 18.76
N PRO A 514 13.64 15.80 19.21
CA PRO A 514 12.88 16.88 18.58
C PRO A 514 13.16 17.02 17.08
N GLU A 515 14.43 16.91 16.67
CA GLU A 515 14.84 16.99 15.27
C GLU A 515 14.35 15.77 14.46
N LEU A 516 14.52 14.56 15.01
CA LEU A 516 14.06 13.34 14.35
C LEU A 516 12.55 13.36 14.15
N PHE A 517 11.78 13.79 15.15
CA PHE A 517 10.32 13.91 15.02
C PHE A 517 9.93 14.97 13.98
N ALA A 518 10.60 16.13 13.95
CA ALA A 518 10.37 17.16 12.94
C ALA A 518 10.63 16.66 11.50
N ARG A 519 11.71 15.89 11.29
CA ARG A 519 11.98 15.25 9.99
C ARG A 519 11.02 14.09 9.68
N TRP A 520 10.56 13.36 10.70
CA TRP A 520 9.62 12.25 10.50
C TRP A 520 8.21 12.75 10.18
N ILE A 521 7.70 13.79 10.83
CA ILE A 521 6.38 14.34 10.48
C ILE A 521 6.40 14.97 9.08
N GLN A 522 7.51 15.61 8.69
CA GLN A 522 7.76 16.14 7.34
C GLN A 522 7.55 15.10 6.23
N ILE A 523 8.14 13.91 6.35
CA ILE A 523 7.92 12.83 5.39
C ILE A 523 6.59 12.10 5.63
N GLY A 524 6.19 11.95 6.90
CA GLY A 524 5.04 11.14 7.31
C GLY A 524 3.72 11.65 6.77
N VAL A 525 3.60 12.95 6.51
CA VAL A 525 2.44 13.55 5.84
C VAL A 525 2.31 13.15 4.36
N PHE A 526 3.34 12.53 3.77
CA PHE A 526 3.33 11.89 2.45
C PHE A 526 3.32 10.35 2.51
N TYR A 527 3.18 9.73 3.69
CA TYR A 527 2.83 8.31 3.77
C TYR A 527 1.35 8.13 3.38
N PRO A 528 0.98 7.12 2.55
CA PRO A 528 -0.43 6.85 2.27
C PRO A 528 -1.28 6.70 3.54
N PHE A 529 -0.78 5.95 4.53
CA PHE A 529 -1.30 5.91 5.90
C PHE A 529 -0.45 6.78 6.84
N CYS A 530 -1.06 7.82 7.42
CA CYS A 530 -0.35 8.85 8.19
C CYS A 530 -0.67 8.75 9.69
N ARG A 531 0.08 7.91 10.42
CA ARG A 531 -0.10 7.69 11.86
C ARG A 531 1.15 8.03 12.68
N ALA A 532 1.00 8.88 13.70
CA ALA A 532 1.97 8.96 14.79
C ALA A 532 1.61 7.95 15.88
N HIS A 533 2.58 7.14 16.33
CA HIS A 533 2.40 6.13 17.37
C HIS A 533 3.70 5.94 18.15
N SER A 534 3.59 5.51 19.41
CA SER A 534 4.73 5.22 20.27
C SER A 534 4.37 4.20 21.34
N MET A 535 5.36 3.46 21.82
CA MET A 535 5.21 2.50 22.92
C MET A 535 4.87 3.17 24.27
N LEU A 536 4.49 2.36 25.27
CA LEU A 536 4.07 2.87 26.59
C LEU A 536 5.19 3.53 27.38
N LEU A 537 6.39 2.95 27.31
CA LEU A 537 7.55 3.34 28.11
C LEU A 537 8.44 4.41 27.45
N SER A 538 8.09 4.89 26.26
CA SER A 538 8.74 6.06 25.66
C SER A 538 8.20 7.36 26.26
N ARG A 539 8.88 8.47 25.98
CA ARG A 539 8.34 9.83 26.21
C ARG A 539 7.04 10.05 25.42
N ARG A 540 6.34 11.15 25.71
CA ARG A 540 5.26 11.65 24.87
C ARG A 540 5.81 12.04 23.49
N GLN A 541 5.07 11.69 22.44
CA GLN A 541 5.46 11.89 21.03
C GLN A 541 4.30 12.45 20.18
N GLU A 542 3.22 12.88 20.83
CA GLU A 542 2.18 13.72 20.24
C GLU A 542 2.82 15.02 19.67
N PRO A 543 2.30 15.63 18.59
CA PRO A 543 2.97 16.72 17.85
C PRO A 543 3.53 17.90 18.67
N TRP A 544 2.92 18.22 19.82
CA TRP A 544 3.33 19.29 20.73
C TRP A 544 4.42 18.89 21.76
N SER A 545 4.84 17.62 21.81
CA SER A 545 5.70 17.08 22.87
C SER A 545 7.17 17.53 22.80
N PHE A 546 7.55 18.23 21.73
CA PHE A 546 8.95 18.55 21.38
C PHE A 546 9.26 20.06 21.38
N GLY A 547 8.36 20.87 21.96
CA GLY A 547 8.51 22.31 22.11
C GLY A 547 8.04 23.14 20.91
N PRO A 548 7.92 24.48 21.05
CA PRO A 548 7.16 25.32 20.12
C PRO A 548 7.61 25.28 18.66
N ARG A 549 8.92 25.15 18.40
CA ARG A 549 9.47 25.05 17.03
C ARG A 549 8.97 23.78 16.33
N VAL A 550 9.01 22.64 17.02
CA VAL A 550 8.60 21.34 16.44
C VAL A 550 7.08 21.23 16.38
N GLU A 551 6.36 21.80 17.36
CA GLU A 551 4.91 21.93 17.29
C GLU A 551 4.46 22.72 16.05
N LYS A 552 5.10 23.88 15.77
CA LYS A 552 4.84 24.65 14.55
C LYS A 552 5.13 23.83 13.30
N ILE A 553 6.28 23.17 13.22
CA ILE A 553 6.63 22.33 12.06
C ILE A 553 5.58 21.24 11.85
N ALA A 554 5.18 20.52 12.90
CA ALA A 554 4.17 19.49 12.81
C ALA A 554 2.82 20.05 12.38
N ARG A 555 2.38 21.18 12.94
CA ARG A 555 1.15 21.89 12.53
C ARG A 555 1.14 22.19 11.03
N GLU A 556 2.17 22.86 10.51
CA GLU A 556 2.21 23.29 9.11
C GLU A 556 2.25 22.11 8.13
N HIS A 557 2.98 21.04 8.45
CA HIS A 557 3.06 19.86 7.59
C HIS A 557 1.78 19.03 7.63
N ILE A 558 1.14 18.90 8.80
CA ILE A 558 -0.17 18.27 8.90
C ILE A 558 -1.19 19.10 8.10
N LYS A 559 -1.25 20.42 8.28
CA LYS A 559 -2.11 21.31 7.46
C LYS A 559 -1.84 21.18 5.96
N LEU A 560 -0.58 21.05 5.54
CA LEU A 560 -0.23 20.78 4.13
C LEU A 560 -0.90 19.49 3.61
N ARG A 561 -0.95 18.40 4.39
CA ARG A 561 -1.68 17.17 4.01
C ARG A 561 -3.16 17.42 3.79
N TYR A 562 -3.79 18.20 4.66
CA TYR A 562 -5.22 18.51 4.57
C TYR A 562 -5.52 19.41 3.36
N ARG A 563 -4.69 20.43 3.09
CA ARG A 563 -4.78 21.24 1.85
C ARG A 563 -4.59 20.37 0.60
N LEU A 564 -3.67 19.40 0.63
CA LEU A 564 -3.44 18.43 -0.46
C LEU A 564 -4.49 17.29 -0.53
N MET A 565 -5.50 17.26 0.33
CA MET A 565 -6.47 16.15 0.37
C MET A 565 -7.16 15.87 -0.98
N PRO A 566 -7.52 16.87 -1.83
CA PRO A 566 -8.09 16.58 -3.14
C PRO A 566 -7.11 15.84 -4.06
N TYR A 567 -5.81 16.17 -4.02
CA TYR A 567 -4.75 15.45 -4.75
C TYR A 567 -4.50 14.05 -4.20
N ILE A 568 -4.40 13.91 -2.87
CA ILE A 568 -4.24 12.62 -2.19
C ILE A 568 -5.42 11.69 -2.53
N TYR A 569 -6.64 12.23 -2.53
CA TYR A 569 -7.84 11.46 -2.86
C TYR A 569 -7.87 11.02 -4.32
N GLY A 570 -7.44 11.88 -5.25
CA GLY A 570 -7.24 11.51 -6.66
C GLY A 570 -6.23 10.37 -6.84
N ALA A 571 -5.11 10.37 -6.09
CA ALA A 571 -4.12 9.30 -6.13
C ALA A 571 -4.67 7.96 -5.57
N PHE A 572 -5.53 8.00 -4.56
CA PHE A 572 -6.25 6.81 -4.08
C PHE A 572 -7.35 6.35 -5.06
N TYR A 573 -7.99 7.26 -5.78
CA TYR A 573 -8.92 6.92 -6.86
C TYR A 573 -8.21 6.20 -8.03
N GLU A 574 -7.06 6.73 -8.48
CA GLU A 574 -6.18 6.05 -9.45
C GLU A 574 -5.80 4.66 -8.94
N SER A 575 -5.42 4.54 -7.67
CA SER A 575 -5.11 3.25 -7.04
C SER A 575 -6.29 2.27 -7.05
N SER A 576 -7.49 2.74 -6.77
CA SER A 576 -8.70 1.91 -6.75
C SER A 576 -9.17 1.43 -8.13
N THR A 577 -8.64 2.02 -9.20
CA THR A 577 -9.02 1.71 -10.60
C THR A 577 -7.91 1.06 -11.42
N THR A 578 -6.64 1.28 -11.03
CA THR A 578 -5.45 0.79 -11.77
C THR A 578 -4.46 0.01 -10.90
N GLY A 579 -4.60 0.05 -9.57
CA GLY A 579 -3.62 -0.52 -8.64
C GLY A 579 -2.35 0.33 -8.45
N MET A 580 -2.21 1.46 -9.15
CA MET A 580 -1.05 2.34 -9.03
C MET A 580 -0.92 2.88 -7.59
N PRO A 581 0.22 2.72 -6.89
CA PRO A 581 0.34 3.20 -5.52
C PRO A 581 0.43 4.74 -5.46
N PRO A 582 -0.12 5.39 -4.42
CA PRO A 582 0.08 6.82 -4.18
C PRO A 582 1.55 7.18 -3.94
N MET A 583 2.31 6.33 -3.24
CA MET A 583 3.74 6.52 -3.01
C MET A 583 4.55 5.61 -3.96
N ARG A 584 5.37 6.21 -4.83
CA ARG A 584 6.02 5.54 -5.97
C ARG A 584 7.55 5.73 -5.93
N PRO A 585 8.35 4.66 -6.02
CA PRO A 585 9.79 4.83 -6.21
C PRO A 585 10.06 5.43 -7.60
N LEU A 586 11.13 6.23 -7.75
CA LEU A 586 11.42 6.88 -9.03
C LEU A 586 11.62 5.87 -10.18
N ALA A 587 12.12 4.66 -9.90
CA ALA A 587 12.21 3.58 -10.87
C ALA A 587 10.86 3.21 -11.55
N LEU A 588 9.71 3.41 -10.88
CA LEU A 588 8.38 3.15 -11.46
C LEU A 588 7.97 4.20 -12.51
N GLU A 589 8.41 5.44 -12.33
CA GLU A 589 8.08 6.57 -13.19
C GLU A 589 9.14 6.80 -14.28
N PHE A 590 10.38 6.36 -14.03
CA PHE A 590 11.57 6.62 -14.85
C PHE A 590 12.41 5.33 -15.03
N GLN A 591 11.78 4.23 -15.43
CA GLN A 591 12.39 2.88 -15.49
C GLN A 591 13.61 2.72 -16.41
N ASN A 592 13.86 3.70 -17.28
CA ASN A 592 14.99 3.73 -18.23
C ASN A 592 16.10 4.69 -17.79
N ASP A 593 15.94 5.39 -16.66
CA ASP A 593 16.88 6.39 -16.16
C ASP A 593 17.72 5.80 -15.01
N GLU A 594 19.00 5.51 -15.29
CA GLU A 594 19.86 4.76 -14.36
C GLU A 594 19.95 5.35 -12.94
N PRO A 595 20.09 6.68 -12.76
CA PRO A 595 20.08 7.28 -11.43
C PRO A 595 18.81 6.98 -10.62
N CYS A 596 17.66 6.72 -11.25
CA CYS A 596 16.40 6.42 -10.56
C CYS A 596 16.30 4.99 -10.00
N PHE A 597 17.15 4.07 -10.41
CA PHE A 597 16.98 2.63 -10.14
C PHE A 597 17.06 2.24 -8.66
N GLY A 598 17.79 3.00 -7.84
CA GLY A 598 18.05 2.67 -6.43
C GLY A 598 17.98 3.87 -5.48
N LEU A 599 17.15 4.87 -5.80
CA LEU A 599 16.96 6.04 -4.93
C LEU A 599 16.00 5.70 -3.78
N ASP A 600 16.58 5.24 -2.67
CA ASP A 600 15.86 4.90 -1.44
C ASP A 600 15.47 6.15 -0.60
N ASP A 601 15.87 7.37 -0.99
CA ASP A 601 15.69 8.59 -0.19
C ASP A 601 14.87 9.71 -0.85
N GLN A 602 14.27 9.45 -2.02
CA GLN A 602 13.34 10.36 -2.70
C GLN A 602 12.34 9.56 -3.56
N PHE A 603 11.11 10.04 -3.66
CA PHE A 603 9.99 9.31 -4.26
C PHE A 603 8.99 10.26 -4.94
N MET A 604 8.14 9.74 -5.82
CA MET A 604 6.95 10.46 -6.28
C MET A 604 5.77 10.16 -5.36
N PHE A 605 4.99 11.19 -5.03
CA PHE A 605 3.66 11.05 -4.44
C PHE A 605 2.62 11.45 -5.51
N GLY A 606 1.81 10.51 -5.96
CA GLY A 606 1.09 10.54 -7.24
C GLY A 606 2.06 10.62 -8.44
N SER A 607 1.60 11.11 -9.58
CA SER A 607 2.43 11.32 -10.78
C SER A 607 3.14 12.68 -10.82
N SER A 608 2.76 13.62 -9.94
CA SER A 608 3.05 15.05 -10.09
C SER A 608 3.93 15.68 -9.01
N LEU A 609 4.08 15.09 -7.82
CA LEU A 609 4.93 15.64 -6.75
C LEU A 609 6.12 14.72 -6.47
N MET A 610 7.35 15.21 -6.61
CA MET A 610 8.55 14.55 -6.10
C MET A 610 8.85 15.04 -4.69
N VAL A 611 9.04 14.13 -3.74
CA VAL A 611 9.31 14.41 -2.33
C VAL A 611 10.71 13.91 -1.99
N ALA A 612 11.56 14.79 -1.45
CA ALA A 612 12.96 14.52 -1.15
C ALA A 612 13.33 14.99 0.28
N PRO A 613 12.94 14.24 1.32
CA PRO A 613 13.07 14.65 2.72
C PRO A 613 14.52 14.58 3.23
N VAL A 614 14.85 15.36 4.27
CA VAL A 614 16.15 15.24 4.93
C VAL A 614 16.15 14.05 5.90
N MET A 615 17.08 13.11 5.69
CA MET A 615 17.17 11.86 6.47
C MET A 615 18.52 11.68 7.20
N LYS A 616 19.21 12.78 7.51
CA LYS A 616 20.47 12.81 8.28
C LYS A 616 20.37 13.86 9.39
N PRO A 617 20.89 13.58 10.61
CA PRO A 617 20.90 14.55 11.70
C PRO A 617 21.78 15.76 11.37
N GLY A 618 21.35 16.94 11.82
CA GLY A 618 22.04 18.23 11.65
C GLY A 618 22.07 18.76 10.22
N ALA A 619 21.43 18.10 9.27
CA ALA A 619 21.47 18.52 7.86
C ALA A 619 20.41 19.60 7.56
N GLU A 620 20.88 20.74 7.05
CA GLU A 620 20.05 21.85 6.55
C GLU A 620 20.11 22.00 5.02
N SER A 621 20.71 21.03 4.34
CA SER A 621 20.71 20.90 2.88
C SER A 621 20.83 19.43 2.47
N ARG A 622 20.44 19.10 1.24
CA ARG A 622 20.71 17.77 0.65
C ARG A 622 20.94 17.84 -0.85
N VAL A 623 21.60 16.82 -1.38
CA VAL A 623 21.62 16.56 -2.82
C VAL A 623 20.30 15.89 -3.21
N ILE A 624 19.72 16.35 -4.32
CA ILE A 624 18.54 15.77 -4.96
C ILE A 624 18.92 15.43 -6.40
N TYR A 625 18.49 14.27 -6.88
CA TYR A 625 18.48 13.96 -8.30
C TYR A 625 17.14 14.35 -8.91
N PHE A 626 17.17 15.08 -10.03
CA PHE A 626 16.00 15.46 -10.80
C PHE A 626 15.93 14.58 -12.05
N PRO A 627 14.94 13.68 -12.17
CA PRO A 627 14.75 12.82 -13.36
C PRO A 627 14.47 13.63 -14.64
N PRO A 628 14.50 12.99 -15.83
CA PRO A 628 14.19 13.64 -17.11
C PRO A 628 12.86 14.42 -17.10
N GLY A 629 12.90 15.65 -17.61
CA GLY A 629 11.78 16.60 -17.59
C GLY A 629 12.18 17.95 -17.01
N GLU A 630 11.19 18.73 -16.59
CA GLU A 630 11.36 19.96 -15.81
C GLU A 630 10.60 19.83 -14.49
N TRP A 631 11.18 20.38 -13.43
CA TRP A 631 10.66 20.33 -12.07
C TRP A 631 10.57 21.74 -11.50
N ILE A 632 9.49 22.09 -10.84
CA ILE A 632 9.29 23.40 -10.21
C ILE A 632 9.30 23.22 -8.69
N ASP A 633 10.08 24.02 -7.97
CA ASP A 633 10.07 24.01 -6.51
C ASP A 633 8.65 24.37 -5.99
N PHE A 634 8.07 23.50 -5.16
CA PHE A 634 6.72 23.68 -4.66
C PHE A 634 6.58 25.00 -3.89
N HIS A 635 7.59 25.35 -3.09
CA HIS A 635 7.56 26.51 -2.21
C HIS A 635 7.90 27.80 -2.96
N THR A 636 8.97 27.80 -3.78
CA THR A 636 9.50 29.03 -4.39
C THR A 636 9.06 29.29 -5.83
N GLY A 637 8.67 28.25 -6.58
CA GLY A 637 8.45 28.36 -8.03
C GLY A 637 9.73 28.33 -8.87
N GLU A 638 10.92 28.11 -8.28
CA GLU A 638 12.17 28.00 -9.03
C GLU A 638 12.16 26.76 -9.93
N ARG A 639 12.50 26.93 -11.22
CA ARG A 639 12.56 25.83 -12.19
C ARG A 639 13.91 25.13 -12.18
N MET A 640 13.87 23.81 -12.12
CA MET A 640 14.98 22.89 -12.13
C MET A 640 14.90 22.03 -13.40
N PRO A 641 15.81 22.20 -14.37
CA PRO A 641 15.93 21.24 -15.47
C PRO A 641 16.35 19.86 -14.95
N GLY A 642 15.79 18.80 -15.54
CA GLY A 642 16.04 17.42 -15.16
C GLY A 642 17.39 16.85 -15.59
N SER A 643 17.48 15.52 -15.48
CA SER A 643 18.64 14.66 -15.74
C SER A 643 19.93 15.11 -15.03
N ARG A 644 19.82 15.63 -13.80
CA ARG A 644 20.95 16.21 -13.05
C ARG A 644 20.78 16.12 -11.54
N ARG A 645 21.87 16.38 -10.81
CA ARG A 645 21.85 16.56 -9.35
C ARG A 645 22.05 18.03 -9.00
N LYS A 646 21.35 18.51 -7.96
CA LYS A 646 21.55 19.84 -7.36
C LYS A 646 21.53 19.71 -5.83
N THR A 647 22.39 20.47 -5.16
CA THR A 647 22.30 20.66 -3.71
C THR A 647 21.26 21.74 -3.44
N VAL A 648 20.27 21.43 -2.61
CA VAL A 648 19.18 22.36 -2.25
C VAL A 648 19.20 22.67 -0.77
N SER A 649 18.76 23.88 -0.41
CA SER A 649 18.50 24.25 0.97
C SER A 649 17.30 23.46 1.50
N ALA A 650 17.39 22.98 2.74
CA ALA A 650 16.38 22.18 3.41
C ALA A 650 16.50 22.35 4.94
N PRO A 651 16.30 23.57 5.49
CA PRO A 651 16.32 23.82 6.93
C PRO A 651 15.29 22.96 7.67
N LEU A 652 15.36 22.94 9.01
CA LEU A 652 14.55 21.99 9.82
C LEU A 652 13.03 22.09 9.57
N ASP A 653 12.54 23.26 9.19
CA ASP A 653 11.14 23.57 8.92
C ASP A 653 10.71 23.39 7.45
N VAL A 654 11.63 23.08 6.52
CA VAL A 654 11.31 22.87 5.10
C VAL A 654 11.61 21.43 4.67
N ILE A 655 10.61 20.78 4.07
CA ILE A 655 10.79 19.57 3.26
C ILE A 655 10.86 19.94 1.77
N PRO A 656 11.92 19.54 1.04
CA PRO A 656 11.98 19.72 -0.41
C PRO A 656 10.89 18.92 -1.14
N ILE A 657 10.04 19.63 -1.89
CA ILE A 657 8.96 19.09 -2.73
C ILE A 657 9.07 19.78 -4.10
N TYR A 658 8.93 19.02 -5.18
CA TYR A 658 8.99 19.53 -6.55
C TYR A 658 7.79 19.07 -7.36
N ILE A 659 7.14 20.01 -8.04
CA ILE A 659 6.05 19.77 -8.98
C ILE A 659 6.66 19.37 -10.33
N ARG A 660 6.18 18.28 -10.93
CA ARG A 660 6.52 17.90 -12.31
C ARG A 660 5.85 18.89 -13.27
N SER A 661 6.62 19.53 -14.14
CA SER A 661 6.08 20.47 -15.14
C SER A 661 4.99 19.81 -16.00
N GLY A 662 3.91 20.54 -16.31
CA GLY A 662 2.69 20.00 -16.92
C GLY A 662 1.70 19.34 -15.94
N SER A 663 1.77 19.67 -14.64
CA SER A 663 0.80 19.19 -13.62
C SER A 663 -0.16 20.28 -13.16
N ILE A 664 -1.42 19.90 -12.89
CA ILE A 664 -2.38 20.71 -12.12
C ILE A 664 -2.52 20.05 -10.74
N ILE A 665 -2.21 20.78 -9.66
CA ILE A 665 -2.29 20.26 -8.29
C ILE A 665 -3.57 20.78 -7.61
N PRO A 666 -4.59 19.93 -7.39
CA PRO A 666 -5.82 20.34 -6.72
C PRO A 666 -5.63 20.38 -5.20
N THR A 667 -5.91 21.52 -4.59
CA THR A 667 -5.89 21.74 -3.15
C THR A 667 -7.21 22.32 -2.66
N THR A 668 -7.38 22.40 -1.34
CA THR A 668 -8.50 23.08 -0.69
C THR A 668 -8.00 23.86 0.53
N VAL A 669 -8.91 24.51 1.24
CA VAL A 669 -8.63 25.29 2.46
C VAL A 669 -8.17 24.41 3.63
N GLU A 670 -7.69 25.08 4.67
CA GLU A 670 -7.34 24.42 5.93
C GLU A 670 -8.60 23.96 6.68
N MET A 671 -8.52 22.80 7.31
CA MET A 671 -9.63 22.19 8.06
C MET A 671 -9.08 21.39 9.23
N SER A 672 -9.83 21.33 10.33
CA SER A 672 -9.42 20.60 11.55
C SER A 672 -9.54 19.08 11.43
N HIS A 673 -10.39 18.61 10.50
CA HIS A 673 -10.64 17.20 10.19
C HIS A 673 -11.35 17.08 8.82
N ILE A 674 -11.30 15.90 8.20
CA ILE A 674 -12.04 15.63 6.96
C ILE A 674 -13.54 15.52 7.26
N GLY A 675 -14.33 16.32 6.54
CA GLY A 675 -15.78 16.45 6.70
C GLY A 675 -16.22 17.81 7.26
N MET A 676 -15.28 18.62 7.77
CA MET A 676 -15.54 20.01 8.16
C MET A 676 -16.07 20.81 6.97
N LYS A 677 -17.17 21.55 7.17
CA LYS A 677 -17.81 22.38 6.14
C LYS A 677 -17.74 23.88 6.50
N PRO A 678 -17.66 24.78 5.50
CA PRO A 678 -17.44 24.48 4.08
C PRO A 678 -15.96 24.14 3.79
N ALA A 679 -15.72 23.11 2.99
CA ALA A 679 -14.43 22.88 2.33
C ALA A 679 -14.42 23.60 0.97
N ASP A 680 -14.65 24.91 1.02
CA ASP A 680 -14.73 25.83 -0.12
C ASP A 680 -13.61 26.86 0.03
N PRO A 681 -12.85 27.18 -1.03
CA PRO A 681 -12.88 26.64 -2.40
C PRO A 681 -12.22 25.26 -2.65
N LEU A 682 -12.39 24.79 -3.89
CA LEU A 682 -11.39 23.98 -4.60
C LEU A 682 -10.40 24.91 -5.33
N ILE A 683 -9.10 24.72 -5.12
CA ILE A 683 -8.03 25.53 -5.73
C ILE A 683 -7.22 24.66 -6.68
N LEU A 684 -7.05 25.09 -7.92
CA LEU A 684 -6.27 24.41 -8.96
C LEU A 684 -4.95 25.17 -9.15
N ASN A 685 -3.87 24.64 -8.60
CA ASN A 685 -2.54 25.24 -8.70
C ASN A 685 -1.87 24.79 -10.00
N ILE A 686 -1.41 25.73 -10.81
CA ILE A 686 -0.84 25.51 -12.15
C ILE A 686 0.44 26.35 -12.28
N GLU A 687 1.51 25.76 -12.81
CA GLU A 687 2.70 26.50 -13.24
C GLU A 687 2.57 26.85 -14.72
N HIS A 688 2.78 28.12 -15.06
CA HIS A 688 2.76 28.62 -16.44
C HIS A 688 3.80 27.93 -17.35
N GLY A 689 3.68 28.07 -18.67
CA GLY A 689 4.64 27.63 -19.69
C GLY A 689 4.48 26.21 -20.25
N ALA A 690 3.94 25.25 -19.47
CA ALA A 690 3.81 23.86 -19.91
C ALA A 690 2.35 23.40 -19.98
N PRO A 691 1.89 22.76 -21.07
CA PRO A 691 0.56 22.18 -21.12
C PRO A 691 0.34 21.18 -19.98
N ALA A 692 -0.77 21.32 -19.27
CA ALA A 692 -1.09 20.52 -18.08
C ALA A 692 -2.49 19.94 -18.15
N SER A 693 -2.70 18.80 -17.50
CA SER A 693 -4.03 18.19 -17.40
C SER A 693 -4.23 17.43 -16.09
N LEU A 694 -5.48 17.32 -15.67
CA LEU A 694 -5.91 16.59 -14.47
C LEU A 694 -7.31 16.03 -14.71
N LEU A 695 -7.48 14.73 -14.50
CA LEU A 695 -8.81 14.14 -14.30
C LEU A 695 -9.13 14.18 -12.81
N TYR A 696 -9.86 15.19 -12.37
CA TYR A 696 -10.30 15.36 -11.00
C TYR A 696 -11.47 14.41 -10.68
N TYR A 697 -11.40 13.77 -9.52
CA TYR A 697 -12.42 12.86 -9.02
C TYR A 697 -12.91 13.32 -7.64
N GLU A 698 -14.22 13.26 -7.43
CA GLU A 698 -14.87 13.49 -6.14
C GLU A 698 -16.12 12.62 -5.98
N ASP A 699 -16.39 12.19 -4.75
CA ASP A 699 -17.61 11.54 -4.30
C ASP A 699 -17.92 12.00 -2.86
N ASP A 700 -18.87 11.35 -2.17
CA ASP A 700 -19.21 11.66 -0.77
C ASP A 700 -18.09 11.37 0.24
N GLY A 701 -17.02 10.67 -0.16
CA GLY A 701 -15.90 10.29 0.68
C GLY A 701 -16.19 9.20 1.73
N GLU A 702 -17.38 8.61 1.78
CA GLU A 702 -17.81 7.73 2.88
C GLU A 702 -18.52 6.44 2.43
N THR A 703 -19.35 6.47 1.38
CA THR A 703 -20.23 5.35 1.03
C THR A 703 -19.86 4.67 -0.29
N PHE A 704 -20.41 3.49 -0.54
CA PHE A 704 -20.27 2.81 -1.84
C PHE A 704 -21.15 3.41 -2.95
N ALA A 705 -21.81 4.55 -2.74
CA ALA A 705 -22.68 5.18 -3.74
C ALA A 705 -21.96 5.56 -5.04
N ASN A 706 -20.64 5.74 -5.00
CA ASN A 706 -19.80 5.93 -6.18
C ASN A 706 -19.83 4.71 -7.13
N GLU A 707 -19.97 3.49 -6.61
CA GLU A 707 -20.09 2.27 -7.42
C GLU A 707 -21.40 2.26 -8.23
N SER A 708 -22.43 2.94 -7.73
CA SER A 708 -23.69 3.24 -8.42
C SER A 708 -23.71 4.57 -9.19
N GLY A 709 -22.55 5.22 -9.41
CA GLY A 709 -22.43 6.43 -10.22
C GLY A 709 -22.53 7.77 -9.49
N ALA A 710 -22.67 7.79 -8.15
CA ALA A 710 -22.70 9.01 -7.36
C ALA A 710 -21.29 9.59 -7.14
N PHE A 711 -20.68 10.09 -8.21
CA PHE A 711 -19.39 10.80 -8.21
C PHE A 711 -19.34 11.82 -9.35
N ASN A 712 -18.42 12.79 -9.27
CA ASN A 712 -18.08 13.64 -10.41
C ASN A 712 -16.70 13.29 -10.96
N LYS A 713 -16.55 13.44 -12.27
CA LYS A 713 -15.26 13.51 -12.95
C LYS A 713 -15.20 14.79 -13.76
N ILE A 714 -14.18 15.59 -13.54
CA ILE A 714 -13.96 16.85 -14.26
C ILE A 714 -12.56 16.80 -14.84
N LYS A 715 -12.44 17.01 -16.15
CA LYS A 715 -11.17 17.15 -16.83
C LYS A 715 -10.79 18.62 -16.84
N TYR A 716 -9.71 18.94 -16.16
CA TYR A 716 -9.09 20.26 -16.19
C TYR A 716 -7.90 20.23 -17.14
N THR A 717 -7.79 21.24 -17.99
CA THR A 717 -6.67 21.41 -18.92
C THR A 717 -6.13 22.83 -18.87
N TYR A 718 -4.83 22.96 -19.13
CA TYR A 718 -4.13 24.22 -19.31
C TYR A 718 -3.19 24.10 -20.52
N ALA A 719 -3.14 25.13 -21.36
CA ALA A 719 -2.17 25.25 -22.44
C ALA A 719 -1.97 26.72 -22.84
N GLU A 720 -0.84 27.02 -23.47
CA GLU A 720 -0.63 28.31 -24.14
C GLU A 720 -0.84 28.17 -25.65
N LYS A 721 -1.47 29.20 -26.23
CA LYS A 721 -1.67 29.33 -27.67
C LYS A 721 -1.58 30.80 -28.05
N ASP A 722 -0.72 31.10 -29.02
CA ASP A 722 -0.59 32.44 -29.63
C ASP A 722 -0.38 33.57 -28.58
N GLY A 723 0.39 33.28 -27.52
CA GLY A 723 0.65 34.20 -26.39
C GLY A 723 -0.45 34.26 -25.33
N THR A 724 -1.60 33.62 -25.54
CA THR A 724 -2.70 33.53 -24.57
C THR A 724 -2.61 32.23 -23.78
N ALA A 725 -2.65 32.32 -22.45
CA ALA A 725 -2.79 31.16 -21.57
C ALA A 725 -4.28 30.80 -21.44
N ILE A 726 -4.61 29.53 -21.71
CA ILE A 726 -5.97 29.01 -21.77
C ILE A 726 -6.13 27.90 -20.72
N PHE A 727 -7.10 28.06 -19.82
CA PHE A 727 -7.55 27.02 -18.91
C PHE A 727 -8.97 26.58 -19.26
N GLU A 728 -9.25 25.28 -19.18
CA GLU A 728 -10.60 24.74 -19.43
C GLU A 728 -11.01 23.73 -18.35
N ALA A 729 -12.32 23.68 -18.06
CA ALA A 729 -12.95 22.70 -17.19
C ALA A 729 -14.12 22.01 -17.92
N GLU A 730 -13.95 20.72 -18.20
CA GLU A 730 -14.87 19.87 -18.95
C GLU A 730 -15.46 18.80 -18.01
N PRO A 731 -16.77 18.84 -17.68
CA PRO A 731 -17.44 17.75 -16.95
C PRO A 731 -17.45 16.47 -17.79
N VAL A 732 -16.88 15.39 -17.26
CA VAL A 732 -16.85 14.06 -17.89
C VAL A 732 -17.95 13.17 -17.29
N VAL A 733 -18.18 13.28 -15.99
CA VAL A 733 -19.29 12.64 -15.26
C VAL A 733 -19.82 13.62 -14.22
N THR A 734 -21.14 13.71 -14.11
CA THR A 734 -21.82 14.46 -13.05
C THR A 734 -22.83 13.56 -12.35
N GLY A 735 -22.53 13.17 -11.12
CA GLY A 735 -23.34 12.27 -10.30
C GLY A 735 -23.60 12.78 -8.88
N ILE A 736 -22.91 13.84 -8.44
CA ILE A 736 -23.17 14.52 -7.17
C ILE A 736 -23.17 16.04 -7.33
N ARG A 737 -23.91 16.72 -6.44
CA ARG A 737 -23.77 18.16 -6.21
C ARG A 737 -22.76 18.36 -5.06
N PRO A 738 -21.56 18.91 -5.31
CA PRO A 738 -20.61 19.17 -4.23
C PRO A 738 -21.08 20.32 -3.34
N ASP A 739 -20.62 20.33 -2.08
CA ASP A 739 -20.95 21.38 -1.11
C ASP A 739 -20.26 22.73 -1.41
N ARG A 740 -19.17 22.73 -2.18
CA ARG A 740 -18.42 23.94 -2.52
C ARG A 740 -19.23 24.87 -3.43
N THR A 741 -18.99 26.16 -3.32
CA THR A 741 -19.65 27.21 -4.09
C THR A 741 -18.80 27.73 -5.25
N ARG A 742 -17.48 27.61 -5.19
CA ARG A 742 -16.55 28.20 -6.17
C ARG A 742 -15.26 27.39 -6.35
N VAL A 743 -14.54 27.73 -7.42
CA VAL A 743 -13.23 27.18 -7.78
C VAL A 743 -12.31 28.32 -8.20
N VAL A 744 -11.06 28.33 -7.73
CA VAL A 744 -10.00 29.20 -8.28
C VAL A 744 -9.00 28.43 -9.12
N VAL A 745 -8.64 29.03 -10.25
CA VAL A 745 -7.43 28.72 -11.01
C VAL A 745 -6.32 29.64 -10.50
N LYS A 746 -5.28 29.05 -9.91
CA LYS A 746 -4.10 29.75 -9.41
C LYS A 746 -2.91 29.46 -10.32
N LEU A 747 -2.64 30.38 -11.23
CA LEU A 747 -1.57 30.28 -12.24
C LEU A 747 -0.34 31.05 -11.77
N ARG A 748 0.74 30.34 -11.43
CA ARG A 748 2.01 30.90 -10.95
C ARG A 748 3.02 31.03 -12.09
N GLY A 749 3.85 32.07 -12.03
CA GLY A 749 5.00 32.26 -12.92
C GLY A 749 4.68 32.89 -14.27
N LEU A 750 3.63 33.72 -14.34
CA LEU A 750 3.32 34.52 -15.53
C LEU A 750 4.49 35.46 -15.91
N PRO A 751 4.69 35.81 -17.19
CA PRO A 751 5.78 36.67 -17.62
C PRO A 751 5.62 38.11 -17.10
N GLY A 752 4.38 38.61 -17.07
CA GLY A 752 3.99 39.94 -16.60
C GLY A 752 2.54 39.99 -16.11
N PHE A 753 2.04 41.21 -15.88
CA PHE A 753 0.65 41.47 -15.49
C PHE A 753 -0.30 41.17 -16.66
N PRO A 754 -1.44 40.48 -16.44
CA PRO A 754 -2.38 40.16 -17.51
C PRO A 754 -3.06 41.42 -18.05
N SER A 755 -3.06 41.59 -19.36
CA SER A 755 -3.72 42.71 -20.04
C SER A 755 -5.23 42.50 -20.15
N LYS A 756 -5.68 41.25 -20.25
CA LYS A 756 -7.08 40.87 -20.43
C LYS A 756 -7.33 39.47 -19.91
N ILE A 757 -8.45 39.28 -19.22
CA ILE A 757 -8.95 37.96 -18.81
C ILE A 757 -10.39 37.81 -19.27
N LEU A 758 -10.67 36.72 -19.97
CA LEU A 758 -12.01 36.32 -20.40
C LEU A 758 -12.44 35.06 -19.67
N LEU A 759 -13.62 35.08 -19.05
CA LEU A 759 -14.33 33.91 -18.52
C LEU A 759 -15.51 33.61 -19.44
N ASN A 760 -15.48 32.45 -20.13
CA ASN A 760 -16.46 32.06 -21.15
C ASN A 760 -16.74 33.18 -22.17
N GLY A 761 -15.68 33.84 -22.66
CA GLY A 761 -15.73 34.94 -23.63
C GLY A 761 -16.14 36.31 -23.07
N LYS A 762 -16.54 36.41 -21.80
CA LYS A 762 -16.85 37.68 -21.13
C LYS A 762 -15.65 38.19 -20.36
N GLN A 763 -15.33 39.48 -20.49
CA GLN A 763 -14.26 40.09 -19.70
C GLN A 763 -14.65 40.16 -18.22
N VAL A 764 -13.74 39.71 -17.34
CA VAL A 764 -13.89 39.78 -15.89
C VAL A 764 -13.03 40.91 -15.30
N HIS A 765 -13.53 41.52 -14.23
CA HIS A 765 -12.90 42.68 -13.61
C HIS A 765 -11.99 42.27 -12.43
N GLU A 766 -11.00 43.12 -12.14
CA GLU A 766 -10.12 42.94 -10.98
C GLU A 766 -10.89 43.19 -9.67
N GLY A 767 -10.68 42.36 -8.66
CA GLY A 767 -11.40 42.41 -7.39
C GLY A 767 -10.49 42.18 -6.18
N TRP A 768 -10.18 43.26 -5.46
CA TRP A 768 -9.30 43.28 -4.28
C TRP A 768 -9.98 42.75 -3.00
N MET A 769 -9.27 41.94 -2.20
CA MET A 769 -9.54 41.69 -0.79
C MET A 769 -8.25 41.34 -0.04
N GLU A 770 -8.08 41.84 1.19
CA GLU A 770 -6.86 41.66 1.98
C GLU A 770 -6.85 40.36 2.82
N SER A 771 -5.65 39.77 2.89
CA SER A 771 -5.18 38.77 3.86
C SER A 771 -5.67 37.31 3.75
N SER A 772 -4.68 36.40 3.72
CA SER A 772 -4.76 34.93 3.88
C SER A 772 -5.40 34.07 2.77
N GLY A 773 -4.61 33.77 1.74
CA GLY A 773 -4.59 32.44 1.11
C GLY A 773 -5.56 32.16 -0.05
N ALA A 774 -6.81 32.66 0.04
CA ALA A 774 -7.90 32.40 -0.92
C ALA A 774 -9.05 33.41 -0.66
N GLU A 775 -9.70 34.11 -1.61
CA GLU A 775 -9.69 34.11 -3.09
C GLU A 775 -10.11 35.49 -3.66
N ALA A 776 -10.27 35.58 -4.99
CA ALA A 776 -11.04 36.60 -5.70
C ALA A 776 -12.57 36.48 -5.44
N PRO A 777 -13.38 37.51 -5.76
CA PRO A 777 -14.85 37.43 -5.77
C PRO A 777 -15.39 36.52 -6.89
N ASP A 778 -16.67 36.13 -6.80
CA ASP A 778 -17.34 35.12 -7.65
C ASP A 778 -17.16 35.31 -9.17
N ASP A 779 -17.04 36.57 -9.65
CA ASP A 779 -16.89 36.95 -11.06
C ASP A 779 -15.60 37.79 -11.31
N GLY A 780 -14.50 37.53 -10.58
CA GLY A 780 -13.28 38.36 -10.66
C GLY A 780 -11.93 37.65 -10.54
N TRP A 781 -10.86 38.45 -10.53
CA TRP A 781 -9.47 38.00 -10.44
C TRP A 781 -8.57 38.96 -9.63
N ASN A 782 -7.39 38.46 -9.24
CA ASN A 782 -6.34 39.22 -8.56
C ASN A 782 -4.95 38.72 -9.00
N TYR A 783 -3.96 39.62 -9.14
CA TYR A 783 -2.58 39.32 -9.50
C TYR A 783 -1.58 39.74 -8.40
N ILE A 784 -0.84 38.77 -7.87
CA ILE A 784 0.18 38.95 -6.83
C ILE A 784 1.52 39.20 -7.52
N ALA A 785 1.97 40.45 -7.55
CA ALA A 785 3.13 40.89 -8.31
C ALA A 785 4.45 40.24 -7.83
N GLU A 786 4.63 40.08 -6.52
CA GLU A 786 5.82 39.53 -5.88
C GLU A 786 6.09 38.07 -6.27
N THR A 787 5.01 37.33 -6.55
CA THR A 787 5.06 35.90 -6.89
C THR A 787 4.63 35.61 -8.32
N LYS A 788 4.37 36.65 -9.12
CA LYS A 788 3.80 36.60 -10.47
C LYS A 788 2.65 35.59 -10.61
N THR A 789 1.73 35.62 -9.65
CA THR A 789 0.65 34.64 -9.51
C THR A 789 -0.70 35.30 -9.75
N LEU A 790 -1.44 34.78 -10.73
CA LEU A 790 -2.81 35.15 -11.02
C LEU A 790 -3.77 34.15 -10.36
N CYS A 791 -4.78 34.66 -9.67
CA CYS A 791 -5.92 33.89 -9.17
C CYS A 791 -7.19 34.35 -9.92
N VAL A 792 -7.88 33.43 -10.59
CA VAL A 792 -9.18 33.68 -11.24
C VAL A 792 -10.23 32.78 -10.61
N GLY A 793 -11.29 33.36 -10.04
CA GLY A 793 -12.42 32.63 -9.46
C GLY A 793 -13.52 32.37 -10.48
N TYR A 794 -14.26 31.28 -10.30
CA TYR A 794 -15.55 31.07 -10.97
C TYR A 794 -16.53 30.25 -10.10
N PRO A 795 -17.86 30.42 -10.27
CA PRO A 795 -18.84 29.66 -9.51
C PRO A 795 -18.84 28.18 -9.89
N GLU A 796 -18.90 27.27 -8.91
CA GLU A 796 -18.84 25.80 -9.12
C GLU A 796 -19.93 25.29 -10.08
N LYS A 797 -21.09 25.95 -10.11
CA LYS A 797 -22.22 25.67 -11.02
C LYS A 797 -21.96 26.04 -12.49
N MET A 798 -20.98 26.90 -12.76
CA MET A 798 -20.62 27.32 -14.11
C MET A 798 -19.71 26.26 -14.71
N LYS A 799 -20.27 25.28 -15.44
CA LYS A 799 -19.49 24.31 -16.22
C LYS A 799 -20.22 24.00 -17.55
N PRO A 800 -19.53 23.87 -18.69
CA PRO A 800 -18.07 23.97 -18.85
C PRO A 800 -17.52 25.40 -18.62
N VAL A 801 -16.21 25.48 -18.39
CA VAL A 801 -15.48 26.75 -18.22
C VAL A 801 -14.33 26.81 -19.21
N ARG A 802 -14.10 28.02 -19.73
CA ARG A 802 -12.91 28.42 -20.46
C ARG A 802 -12.45 29.78 -19.93
N ILE A 803 -11.20 29.85 -19.49
CA ILE A 803 -10.54 31.09 -19.05
C ILE A 803 -9.40 31.38 -20.01
N GLU A 804 -9.37 32.58 -20.58
CA GLU A 804 -8.34 33.02 -21.53
C GLU A 804 -7.65 34.26 -20.96
N ILE A 805 -6.32 34.20 -20.84
CA ILE A 805 -5.46 35.18 -20.15
C ILE A 805 -4.42 35.67 -21.16
N SER A 806 -4.45 36.96 -21.50
CA SER A 806 -3.58 37.61 -22.48
C SER A 806 -2.68 38.66 -21.84
#